data_AF-A0A3Q9K1B6-F1
#
_entry.id   AF-A0A3Q9K1B6-F1
#
_cell.length_a   1.000
_cell.length_b   1.000
_cell.length_c   1.000
_cell.angle_alpha   90.00
_cell.angle_beta   90.00
_cell.angle_gamma   90.00
#
_symmetry.space_group_name_H-M   'P 1'
#
loop_
_entity.id
_entity.type
_entity.pdbx_description
1 polymer ?
#
loop_
_entity_poly.entity_id
_entity_poly.type
_entity_poly.pdbx_seq_one_letter_code
_entity_poly.pdbx_strand_id
1 'polypeptide(L)'
;MTHSSPTALRLTLRLAGPDTADALAERLRPDLLAALSHRFGLPEEMVEAVTGPGGAALRAALDAGPEAFLIRAAETGDPVIARALWKARYRPSPQQTRRARDLPDLLPAILRAADPTDPLWEGEDGLVPLLQEEASGFELLPALTGPFPQLLSYALVRLAPLLPLPAALDACVALVQLVGAEGLLAFADGVERAPDFDLGRPELLEVMRAAAADADPEAFLRERRPAGEWTDPASLRALLMVRNGVSAVAKPAALDWDLIRREHARLPFETDRTSGRGRQSGNRLSQLTRWEGCPDDLVMECFRADPWSTSRVAAELPFEALVGPEAAAGKVPFGEILGRSIRTGRLPVDRVLAEVGPATEVLNALPYDHEPTRKALAGLLDRLGTDPVNWLTCYARMGRARGGVAELIDDAASAGSAKKRSTTWPRPLEAAFPATPPEASRAAFLSLLQCASEEAQIAVVPHFDPRAVQHLLVYGDPAPAVRDAVVAAHGVSAQAAQAATTALSPEKLAYLLDLDEPQVDANLFFHRGIGQRERERMLAGRLRGGGTRAVPEELLHVLREAHLSHHRHWLIAGLESGDLGVARTIVGRLKLRIPAARLRLLVAVWERGGPDAVREILAMDRLPLTLRRQTEKLLDVPDGLDRLRARLAAEEDPAKLLAFLNKAPGYDGDQANKLTGEGIPLPWPDLVAAHRSGTLAPSAAKDLAELADCPRELLLALLSSTPELGRSNLSWPQLALRRGTLTPEDVLNRAAPARQGLSHLLRLLNSSDRQANQRAVRQMDRQELRTRAAALTAEHLGSDPEAWAVCLQLLPTFAGTLTELFATAAAIVRPPA
;
A
#
# COMPACT_ATOMS: atom_id res chain seq x y z
N MET A 1 -11.37 -24.51 -28.24
CA MET A 1 -11.72 -23.07 -28.33
C MET A 1 -10.80 -22.33 -27.38
N THR A 2 -9.98 -21.44 -27.91
CA THR A 2 -8.92 -20.72 -27.21
C THR A 2 -9.51 -19.50 -26.52
N HIS A 3 -9.72 -19.54 -25.20
CA HIS A 3 -10.17 -18.37 -24.44
C HIS A 3 -9.06 -17.32 -24.40
N SER A 4 -9.12 -16.35 -25.32
CA SER A 4 -8.32 -15.13 -25.24
C SER A 4 -8.66 -14.40 -23.94
N SER A 5 -7.63 -13.99 -23.19
CA SER A 5 -7.85 -13.24 -21.94
C SER A 5 -8.65 -11.96 -22.24
N PRO A 6 -9.68 -11.61 -21.45
CA PRO A 6 -10.42 -10.34 -21.59
C PRO A 6 -9.52 -9.09 -21.63
N THR A 7 -8.34 -9.18 -21.01
CA THR A 7 -7.32 -8.11 -21.03
C THR A 7 -6.68 -7.96 -22.41
N ALA A 8 -6.42 -9.07 -23.11
CA ALA A 8 -5.85 -9.05 -24.46
C ALA A 8 -6.86 -8.51 -25.47
N LEU A 9 -8.13 -8.93 -25.40
CA LEU A 9 -9.21 -8.41 -26.25
C LEU A 9 -9.35 -6.88 -26.12
N ARG A 10 -9.40 -6.36 -24.89
CA ARG A 10 -9.51 -4.92 -24.64
C ARG A 10 -8.30 -4.13 -25.14
N LEU A 11 -7.09 -4.65 -24.96
CA LEU A 11 -5.88 -3.99 -25.45
C LEU A 11 -5.88 -3.94 -26.99
N THR A 12 -6.29 -5.03 -27.63
CA THR A 12 -6.34 -5.15 -29.09
C THR A 12 -7.28 -4.11 -29.70
N LEU A 13 -8.50 -4.00 -29.18
CA LEU A 13 -9.49 -3.00 -29.63
C LEU A 13 -9.06 -1.55 -29.37
N ARG A 14 -8.18 -1.30 -28.40
CA ARG A 14 -7.63 0.02 -28.11
C ARG A 14 -6.46 0.41 -29.00
N LEU A 15 -5.75 -0.56 -29.56
CA LEU A 15 -4.63 -0.35 -30.46
C LEU A 15 -5.08 -0.26 -31.93
N ALA A 16 -6.19 -0.91 -32.28
CA ALA A 16 -6.81 -0.77 -33.60
C ALA A 16 -7.40 0.65 -33.79
N GLY A 17 -7.35 1.16 -35.02
CA GLY A 17 -8.08 2.39 -35.38
C GLY A 17 -9.59 2.21 -35.20
N PRO A 18 -10.38 3.29 -35.04
CA PRO A 18 -11.80 3.21 -34.68
C PRO A 18 -12.63 2.28 -35.58
N ASP A 19 -12.53 2.44 -36.90
CA ASP A 19 -13.29 1.64 -37.86
C ASP A 19 -12.90 0.16 -37.84
N THR A 20 -11.59 -0.12 -37.72
CA THR A 20 -11.06 -1.48 -37.59
C THR A 20 -11.46 -2.12 -36.27
N ALA A 21 -11.48 -1.35 -35.19
CA ALA A 21 -11.90 -1.82 -33.88
C ALA A 21 -13.39 -2.19 -33.88
N ASP A 22 -14.24 -1.43 -34.58
CA ASP A 22 -15.66 -1.72 -34.73
C ASP A 22 -15.90 -3.00 -35.54
N ALA A 23 -15.21 -3.15 -36.68
CA ALA A 23 -15.29 -4.36 -37.49
C ALA A 23 -14.70 -5.60 -36.79
N LEU A 24 -13.61 -5.42 -36.02
CA LEU A 24 -13.03 -6.49 -35.20
C LEU A 24 -13.98 -6.90 -34.06
N ALA A 25 -14.67 -5.93 -33.44
CA ALA A 25 -15.65 -6.21 -32.40
C ALA A 25 -16.84 -7.01 -32.94
N GLU A 26 -17.31 -6.70 -34.15
CA GLU A 26 -18.28 -7.54 -34.87
C GLU A 26 -17.78 -8.97 -35.05
N ARG A 27 -16.55 -9.09 -35.57
CA ARG A 27 -15.95 -10.38 -35.90
C ARG A 27 -15.76 -11.29 -34.69
N LEU A 28 -15.45 -10.71 -33.53
CA LEU A 28 -15.19 -11.38 -32.25
C LEU A 28 -16.39 -11.32 -31.30
N ARG A 29 -17.60 -11.09 -31.81
CA ARG A 29 -18.82 -10.94 -31.02
C ARG A 29 -18.98 -11.99 -29.90
N PRO A 30 -18.87 -13.31 -30.15
CA PRO A 30 -19.06 -14.31 -29.10
C PRO A 30 -18.06 -14.15 -27.94
N ASP A 31 -16.78 -13.92 -28.24
CA ASP A 31 -15.74 -13.74 -27.23
C ASP A 31 -15.91 -12.43 -26.45
N LEU A 32 -16.38 -11.37 -27.12
CA LEU A 32 -16.67 -10.08 -26.50
C LEU A 32 -17.89 -10.14 -25.59
N LEU A 33 -18.96 -10.80 -26.01
CA LEU A 33 -20.15 -11.01 -25.19
C LEU A 33 -19.80 -11.81 -23.94
N ALA A 34 -19.02 -12.88 -24.05
CA ALA A 34 -18.54 -13.65 -22.89
C ALA A 34 -17.69 -12.78 -21.94
N ALA A 35 -16.81 -11.93 -22.47
CA ALA A 35 -15.99 -11.03 -21.67
C ALA A 35 -16.80 -9.94 -20.96
N LEU A 36 -17.81 -9.37 -21.64
CA LEU A 36 -18.72 -8.36 -21.10
C LEU A 36 -19.68 -8.98 -20.08
N SER A 37 -20.22 -10.16 -20.34
CA SER A 37 -21.01 -10.99 -19.43
C SER A 37 -20.27 -11.21 -18.11
N HIS A 38 -19.02 -11.69 -18.18
CA HIS A 38 -18.19 -11.88 -17.00
C HIS A 38 -17.85 -10.55 -16.28
N ARG A 39 -17.75 -9.44 -17.02
CA ARG A 39 -17.45 -8.11 -16.44
C ARG A 39 -18.65 -7.49 -15.73
N PHE A 40 -19.85 -7.57 -16.32
CA PHE A 40 -21.06 -6.97 -15.78
C PHE A 40 -21.84 -7.92 -14.87
N GLY A 41 -21.55 -9.22 -14.92
CA GLY A 41 -22.24 -10.24 -14.16
C GLY A 41 -23.65 -10.53 -14.69
N LEU A 42 -23.85 -10.37 -16.00
CA LEU A 42 -25.11 -10.58 -16.71
C LEU A 42 -24.97 -11.70 -17.74
N PRO A 43 -26.03 -12.47 -18.04
CA PRO A 43 -26.04 -13.42 -19.15
C PRO A 43 -25.67 -12.76 -20.50
N GLU A 44 -25.03 -13.53 -21.39
CA GLU A 44 -24.56 -13.02 -22.70
C GLU A 44 -25.70 -12.47 -23.55
N GLU A 45 -26.84 -13.18 -23.58
CA GLU A 45 -28.07 -12.77 -24.27
C GLU A 45 -28.61 -11.41 -23.78
N MET A 46 -28.49 -11.11 -22.48
CA MET A 46 -28.90 -9.83 -21.91
C MET A 46 -27.91 -8.72 -22.21
N VAL A 47 -26.61 -9.03 -22.17
CA VAL A 47 -25.58 -8.06 -22.59
C VAL A 47 -25.77 -7.70 -24.06
N GLU A 48 -26.09 -8.67 -24.91
CA GLU A 48 -26.37 -8.44 -26.33
C GLU A 48 -27.64 -7.60 -26.52
N ALA A 49 -28.74 -7.91 -25.82
CA ALA A 49 -29.98 -7.14 -25.87
C ALA A 49 -29.77 -5.66 -25.48
N VAL A 50 -28.99 -5.40 -24.42
CA VAL A 50 -28.70 -4.04 -23.93
C VAL A 50 -27.73 -3.28 -24.84
N THR A 51 -26.73 -3.98 -25.39
CA THR A 51 -25.68 -3.33 -26.19
C THR A 51 -26.12 -3.13 -27.63
N GLY A 52 -27.00 -3.98 -28.15
CA GLY A 52 -27.43 -4.00 -29.53
C GLY A 52 -26.48 -4.77 -30.46
N PRO A 53 -26.87 -4.96 -31.72
CA PRO A 53 -26.18 -5.85 -32.65
C PRO A 53 -24.97 -5.21 -33.32
N GLY A 54 -24.43 -4.07 -32.87
CA GLY A 54 -23.35 -3.34 -33.54
C GLY A 54 -21.97 -3.46 -32.85
N GLY A 55 -20.89 -3.62 -33.60
CA GLY A 55 -19.52 -3.74 -33.11
C GLY A 55 -19.03 -2.46 -32.43
N ALA A 56 -19.45 -1.30 -32.95
CA ALA A 56 -19.25 -0.01 -32.30
C ALA A 56 -19.87 0.03 -30.90
N ALA A 57 -21.05 -0.58 -30.72
CA ALA A 57 -21.72 -0.66 -29.44
C ALA A 57 -21.02 -1.64 -28.48
N LEU A 58 -20.57 -2.80 -28.96
CA LEU A 58 -19.77 -3.75 -28.18
C LEU A 58 -18.45 -3.13 -27.68
N ARG A 59 -17.78 -2.36 -28.53
CA ARG A 59 -16.58 -1.61 -28.15
C ARG A 59 -16.90 -0.53 -27.12
N ALA A 60 -17.96 0.25 -27.35
CA ALA A 60 -18.40 1.26 -26.38
C ALA A 60 -18.72 0.64 -25.01
N ALA A 61 -19.34 -0.55 -24.97
CA ALA A 61 -19.60 -1.28 -23.73
C ALA A 61 -18.32 -1.72 -23.01
N LEU A 62 -17.30 -2.19 -23.72
CA LEU A 62 -16.00 -2.55 -23.12
C LEU A 62 -15.29 -1.38 -22.44
N ASP A 63 -15.41 -0.19 -23.01
CA ASP A 63 -14.84 1.03 -22.45
C ASP A 63 -15.74 1.73 -21.43
N ALA A 64 -17.04 1.45 -21.44
CA ALA A 64 -17.97 1.97 -20.45
C ALA A 64 -17.56 1.59 -19.02
N GLY A 65 -17.75 2.53 -18.10
CA GLY A 65 -17.76 2.22 -16.68
C GLY A 65 -18.87 1.18 -16.41
N PRO A 66 -18.58 0.09 -15.68
CA PRO A 66 -19.59 -0.96 -15.45
C PRO A 66 -20.83 -0.43 -14.75
N GLU A 67 -20.68 0.54 -13.86
CA GLU A 67 -21.80 1.18 -13.17
C GLU A 67 -22.73 1.89 -14.16
N ALA A 68 -22.18 2.72 -15.06
CA ALA A 68 -22.96 3.42 -16.09
C ALA A 68 -23.63 2.46 -17.10
N PHE A 69 -23.00 1.32 -17.41
CA PHE A 69 -23.61 0.30 -18.25
C PHE A 69 -24.82 -0.34 -17.58
N LEU A 70 -24.70 -0.72 -16.30
CA LEU A 70 -25.79 -1.35 -15.55
C LEU A 70 -26.99 -0.41 -15.35
N ILE A 71 -26.75 0.90 -15.17
CA ILE A 71 -27.84 1.90 -15.10
C ILE A 71 -28.57 2.01 -16.44
N ARG A 72 -27.84 2.08 -17.57
CA ARG A 72 -28.49 2.08 -18.90
C ARG A 72 -29.25 0.79 -19.18
N ALA A 73 -28.75 -0.35 -18.70
CA ALA A 73 -29.47 -1.62 -18.80
C ALA A 73 -30.78 -1.60 -18.02
N ALA A 74 -30.84 -0.92 -16.87
CA ALA A 74 -32.06 -0.76 -16.09
C ALA A 74 -33.11 0.11 -16.79
N GLU A 75 -32.69 1.05 -17.63
CA GLU A 75 -33.56 1.96 -18.36
C GLU A 75 -34.33 1.28 -19.50
N THR A 76 -34.05 0.01 -19.82
CA THR A 76 -34.78 -0.74 -20.86
C THR A 76 -36.22 -1.07 -20.47
N GLY A 77 -36.55 -1.06 -19.18
CA GLY A 77 -37.88 -1.42 -18.69
C GLY A 77 -38.24 -2.90 -18.86
N ASP A 78 -37.26 -3.76 -19.15
CA ASP A 78 -37.48 -5.20 -19.31
C ASP A 78 -37.44 -5.93 -17.95
N PRO A 79 -38.51 -6.65 -17.54
CA PRO A 79 -38.59 -7.31 -16.23
C PRO A 79 -37.52 -8.39 -16.03
N VAL A 80 -37.13 -9.09 -17.09
CA VAL A 80 -36.13 -10.17 -17.06
C VAL A 80 -34.73 -9.59 -16.87
N ILE A 81 -34.41 -8.51 -17.59
CA ILE A 81 -33.14 -7.77 -17.43
C ILE A 81 -33.07 -7.16 -16.03
N ALA A 82 -34.15 -6.55 -15.54
CA ALA A 82 -34.20 -5.93 -14.23
C ALA A 82 -33.93 -6.95 -13.08
N ARG A 83 -34.51 -8.15 -13.17
CA ARG A 83 -34.23 -9.25 -12.24
C ARG A 83 -32.77 -9.71 -12.28
N ALA A 84 -32.19 -9.84 -13.48
CA ALA A 84 -30.80 -10.22 -13.62
C ALA A 84 -29.85 -9.14 -13.06
N LEU A 85 -30.14 -7.86 -13.31
CA LEU A 85 -29.41 -6.73 -12.75
C LEU A 85 -29.41 -6.75 -11.22
N TRP A 86 -30.53 -7.08 -10.58
CA TRP A 86 -30.61 -7.16 -9.12
C TRP A 86 -29.67 -8.22 -8.53
N LYS A 87 -29.51 -9.36 -9.22
CA LYS A 87 -28.64 -10.48 -8.81
C LYS A 87 -27.19 -10.35 -9.28
N ALA A 88 -26.91 -9.44 -10.21
CA ALA A 88 -25.62 -9.34 -10.88
C ALA A 88 -24.46 -8.99 -9.93
N ARG A 89 -23.29 -9.56 -10.22
CA ARG A 89 -22.02 -9.22 -9.58
C ARG A 89 -21.01 -8.78 -10.63
N TYR A 90 -20.74 -7.48 -10.67
CA TYR A 90 -19.86 -6.88 -11.67
C TYR A 90 -18.44 -6.69 -11.14
N ARG A 91 -17.48 -6.54 -12.06
CA ARG A 91 -16.04 -6.38 -11.77
C ARG A 91 -15.54 -5.00 -12.23
N PRO A 92 -15.39 -4.02 -11.32
CA PRO A 92 -14.76 -2.74 -11.68
C PRO A 92 -13.26 -2.89 -11.99
N SER A 93 -12.60 -3.93 -11.44
CA SER A 93 -11.22 -4.30 -11.74
C SER A 93 -11.04 -5.83 -11.68
N PRO A 94 -9.96 -6.41 -12.24
CA PRO A 94 -9.76 -7.86 -12.23
C PRO A 94 -9.73 -8.50 -10.84
N GLN A 95 -9.35 -7.74 -9.81
CA GLN A 95 -9.22 -8.20 -8.42
C GLN A 95 -10.44 -7.86 -7.55
N GLN A 96 -11.41 -7.09 -8.06
CA GLN A 96 -12.56 -6.61 -7.28
C GLN A 96 -13.87 -7.04 -7.91
N THR A 97 -14.79 -7.53 -7.08
CA THR A 97 -16.17 -7.86 -7.46
C THR A 97 -17.13 -7.10 -6.54
N ARG A 98 -18.19 -6.51 -7.10
CA ARG A 98 -19.23 -5.74 -6.39
C ARG A 98 -20.61 -6.26 -6.78
N ARG A 99 -21.63 -6.09 -5.93
CA ARG A 99 -23.02 -6.40 -6.30
C ARG A 99 -23.62 -5.20 -7.00
N ALA A 100 -24.38 -5.44 -8.06
CA ALA A 100 -25.03 -4.36 -8.80
C ALA A 100 -26.07 -3.63 -7.93
N ARG A 101 -26.83 -4.34 -7.08
CA ARG A 101 -27.79 -3.73 -6.14
C ARG A 101 -27.20 -2.77 -5.10
N ASP A 102 -25.87 -2.78 -4.90
CA ASP A 102 -25.20 -1.81 -4.04
C ASP A 102 -25.10 -0.41 -4.72
N LEU A 103 -25.43 -0.31 -6.02
CA LEU A 103 -25.46 0.96 -6.77
C LEU A 103 -26.68 1.80 -6.36
N PRO A 104 -26.49 3.07 -5.94
CA PRO A 104 -27.59 3.91 -5.48
C PRO A 104 -28.73 4.10 -6.47
N ASP A 105 -28.39 4.30 -7.75
CA ASP A 105 -29.34 4.69 -8.78
C ASP A 105 -29.95 3.51 -9.55
N LEU A 106 -29.55 2.26 -9.24
CA LEU A 106 -30.01 1.09 -9.99
C LEU A 106 -31.50 0.83 -9.82
N LEU A 107 -31.97 0.61 -8.59
CA LEU A 107 -33.39 0.35 -8.35
C LEU A 107 -34.29 1.54 -8.75
N PRO A 108 -33.93 2.81 -8.47
CA PRO A 108 -34.66 3.96 -9.01
C PRO A 108 -34.78 3.95 -10.54
N ALA A 109 -33.72 3.59 -11.27
CA ALA A 109 -33.77 3.48 -12.72
C ALA A 109 -34.71 2.36 -13.18
N ILE A 110 -34.63 1.18 -12.54
CA ILE A 110 -35.52 0.05 -12.82
C ILE A 110 -36.99 0.44 -12.63
N LEU A 111 -37.33 0.98 -11.45
CA LEU A 111 -38.74 1.29 -11.13
C LEU A 111 -39.31 2.42 -11.99
N ARG A 112 -38.49 3.36 -12.45
CA ARG A 112 -38.92 4.44 -13.35
C ARG A 112 -39.20 3.93 -14.77
N ALA A 113 -38.45 2.95 -15.23
CA ALA A 113 -38.60 2.36 -16.55
C ALA A 113 -39.64 1.22 -16.59
N ALA A 114 -40.09 0.73 -15.44
CA ALA A 114 -40.99 -0.40 -15.34
C ALA A 114 -42.39 -0.07 -15.89
N ASP A 115 -42.92 -0.96 -16.72
CA ASP A 115 -44.32 -0.96 -17.14
C ASP A 115 -45.15 -1.83 -16.18
N PRO A 116 -45.99 -1.24 -15.30
CA PRO A 116 -46.77 -1.99 -14.33
C PRO A 116 -47.86 -2.86 -14.96
N THR A 117 -48.14 -2.72 -16.26
CA THR A 117 -49.11 -3.56 -16.97
C THR A 117 -48.53 -4.89 -17.44
N ASP A 118 -47.20 -5.04 -17.43
CA ASP A 118 -46.54 -6.31 -17.76
C ASP A 118 -46.58 -7.28 -16.55
N PRO A 119 -47.28 -8.42 -16.66
CA PRO A 119 -47.44 -9.36 -15.55
C PRO A 119 -46.12 -10.04 -15.12
N LEU A 120 -45.06 -9.97 -15.93
CA LEU A 120 -43.76 -10.56 -15.60
C LEU A 120 -43.07 -9.84 -14.43
N TRP A 121 -43.47 -8.60 -14.09
CA TRP A 121 -42.94 -7.92 -12.91
C TRP A 121 -43.42 -8.54 -11.59
N GLU A 122 -44.70 -8.95 -11.56
CA GLU A 122 -45.40 -9.47 -10.37
C GLU A 122 -45.53 -11.00 -10.35
N GLY A 123 -45.21 -11.69 -11.45
CA GLY A 123 -45.16 -13.15 -11.50
C GLY A 123 -44.20 -13.75 -10.45
N GLU A 124 -44.32 -15.06 -10.18
CA GLU A 124 -43.51 -15.79 -9.18
C GLU A 124 -42.00 -15.58 -9.38
N ASP A 125 -41.57 -15.52 -10.65
CA ASP A 125 -40.19 -15.24 -11.06
C ASP A 125 -39.92 -13.76 -11.40
N GLY A 126 -40.81 -12.84 -11.04
CA GLY A 126 -40.68 -11.41 -11.28
C GLY A 126 -39.73 -10.69 -10.32
N LEU A 127 -39.46 -9.41 -10.57
CA LEU A 127 -38.61 -8.61 -9.66
C LEU A 127 -39.36 -8.23 -8.38
N VAL A 128 -40.67 -7.99 -8.43
CA VAL A 128 -41.44 -7.52 -7.27
C VAL A 128 -41.38 -8.50 -6.09
N PRO A 129 -41.70 -9.80 -6.26
CA PRO A 129 -41.57 -10.78 -5.17
C PRO A 129 -40.12 -10.94 -4.68
N LEU A 130 -39.14 -10.85 -5.60
CA LEU A 130 -37.72 -10.94 -5.26
C LEU A 130 -37.25 -9.80 -4.37
N LEU A 131 -37.73 -8.57 -4.61
CA LEU A 131 -37.44 -7.43 -3.75
C LEU A 131 -38.09 -7.59 -2.38
N GLN A 132 -39.30 -8.16 -2.32
CA GLN A 132 -39.95 -8.44 -1.04
C GLN A 132 -39.16 -9.46 -0.21
N GLU A 133 -38.57 -10.47 -0.85
CA GLU A 133 -37.80 -11.51 -0.18
C GLU A 133 -36.37 -11.08 0.19
N GLU A 134 -35.62 -10.49 -0.75
CA GLU A 134 -34.17 -10.31 -0.61
C GLU A 134 -33.73 -8.89 -0.22
N ALA A 135 -34.54 -7.86 -0.47
CA ALA A 135 -34.11 -6.48 -0.27
C ALA A 135 -34.04 -6.12 1.23
N SER A 136 -32.95 -5.49 1.63
CA SER A 136 -32.82 -4.88 2.94
C SER A 136 -33.64 -3.59 3.03
N GLY A 137 -33.95 -3.13 4.25
CA GLY A 137 -34.87 -2.01 4.46
C GLY A 137 -34.54 -0.78 3.59
N PHE A 138 -33.32 -0.25 3.67
CA PHE A 138 -32.95 0.95 2.91
C PHE A 138 -32.87 0.72 1.38
N GLU A 139 -32.68 -0.53 0.93
CA GLU A 139 -32.72 -0.86 -0.50
C GLU A 139 -34.13 -0.69 -1.07
N LEU A 140 -35.18 -0.84 -0.27
CA LEU A 140 -36.58 -0.65 -0.66
C LEU A 140 -37.03 0.81 -0.74
N LEU A 141 -36.20 1.78 -0.35
CA LEU A 141 -36.61 3.20 -0.33
C LEU A 141 -37.21 3.69 -1.67
N PRO A 142 -36.64 3.37 -2.85
CA PRO A 142 -37.22 3.78 -4.14
C PRO A 142 -38.61 3.21 -4.42
N ALA A 143 -39.01 2.12 -3.76
CA ALA A 143 -40.32 1.52 -3.95
C ALA A 143 -41.45 2.34 -3.33
N LEU A 144 -41.17 3.25 -2.40
CA LEU A 144 -42.17 4.15 -1.80
C LEU A 144 -42.81 5.11 -2.82
N THR A 145 -42.16 5.32 -3.97
CA THR A 145 -42.66 6.11 -5.08
C THR A 145 -42.67 5.30 -6.39
N GLY A 146 -42.57 3.98 -6.30
CA GLY A 146 -42.55 3.09 -7.46
C GLY A 146 -43.95 2.82 -8.01
N PRO A 147 -44.07 2.26 -9.22
CA PRO A 147 -45.36 2.08 -9.89
C PRO A 147 -46.17 0.86 -9.40
N PHE A 148 -45.61 0.03 -8.51
CA PHE A 148 -46.22 -1.23 -8.06
C PHE A 148 -46.86 -1.08 -6.67
N PRO A 149 -48.20 -1.10 -6.54
CA PRO A 149 -48.88 -0.88 -5.26
C PRO A 149 -48.50 -1.89 -4.17
N GLN A 150 -48.30 -3.15 -4.56
CA GLN A 150 -47.96 -4.25 -3.65
C GLN A 150 -46.55 -4.06 -3.08
N LEU A 151 -45.59 -3.66 -3.93
CA LEU A 151 -44.22 -3.36 -3.51
C LEU A 151 -44.16 -2.10 -2.64
N LEU A 152 -44.91 -1.05 -3.00
CA LEU A 152 -45.03 0.17 -2.22
C LEU A 152 -45.58 -0.12 -0.82
N SER A 153 -46.70 -0.85 -0.74
CA SER A 153 -47.32 -1.28 0.51
C SER A 153 -46.33 -2.05 1.39
N TYR A 154 -45.62 -3.02 0.81
CA TYR A 154 -44.59 -3.78 1.50
C TYR A 154 -43.45 -2.88 2.01
N ALA A 155 -42.93 -2.01 1.16
CA ALA A 155 -41.87 -1.07 1.52
C ALA A 155 -42.32 -0.12 2.64
N LEU A 156 -43.57 0.37 2.60
CA LEU A 156 -44.14 1.23 3.63
C LEU A 156 -44.20 0.54 4.98
N VAL A 157 -44.71 -0.71 5.04
CA VAL A 157 -44.71 -1.50 6.29
C VAL A 157 -43.30 -1.70 6.84
N ARG A 158 -42.34 -2.02 5.97
CA ARG A 158 -40.95 -2.29 6.38
C ARG A 158 -40.19 -1.04 6.81
N LEU A 159 -40.49 0.12 6.24
CA LEU A 159 -39.72 1.35 6.42
C LEU A 159 -40.38 2.36 7.36
N ALA A 160 -41.71 2.40 7.47
CA ALA A 160 -42.44 3.41 8.24
C ALA A 160 -41.89 3.66 9.66
N PRO A 161 -41.48 2.64 10.46
CA PRO A 161 -40.90 2.89 11.79
C PRO A 161 -39.63 3.76 11.75
N LEU A 162 -38.85 3.63 10.67
CA LEU A 162 -37.56 4.29 10.47
C LEU A 162 -37.69 5.61 9.69
N LEU A 163 -38.82 5.84 9.00
CA LEU A 163 -39.05 7.03 8.18
C LEU A 163 -39.47 8.24 9.05
N PRO A 164 -39.01 9.45 8.70
CA PRO A 164 -39.62 10.70 9.14
C PRO A 164 -41.08 10.81 8.69
N LEU A 165 -41.91 11.55 9.44
CA LEU A 165 -43.34 11.69 9.12
C LEU A 165 -43.60 12.23 7.71
N PRO A 166 -42.90 13.28 7.22
CA PRO A 166 -43.10 13.80 5.87
C PRO A 166 -42.91 12.71 4.79
N ALA A 167 -41.87 11.87 4.94
CA ALA A 167 -41.58 10.80 3.99
C ALA A 167 -42.61 9.66 4.03
N ALA A 168 -43.15 9.35 5.23
CA ALA A 168 -44.24 8.39 5.36
C ALA A 168 -45.53 8.91 4.71
N LEU A 169 -45.86 10.19 4.88
CA LEU A 169 -47.01 10.83 4.22
C LEU A 169 -46.84 10.90 2.70
N ASP A 170 -45.62 11.17 2.19
CA ASP A 170 -45.32 11.14 0.75
C ASP A 170 -45.57 9.74 0.16
N ALA A 171 -45.21 8.67 0.90
CA ALA A 171 -45.52 7.31 0.50
C ALA A 171 -47.03 7.01 0.53
N CYS A 172 -47.78 7.54 1.51
CA CYS A 172 -49.24 7.44 1.54
C CYS A 172 -49.89 8.16 0.35
N VAL A 173 -49.38 9.35 -0.03
CA VAL A 173 -49.83 10.08 -1.23
C VAL A 173 -49.58 9.25 -2.48
N ALA A 174 -48.39 8.67 -2.64
CA ALA A 174 -48.08 7.79 -3.76
C ALA A 174 -48.99 6.55 -3.79
N LEU A 175 -49.32 5.97 -2.63
CA LEU A 175 -50.27 4.86 -2.55
C LEU A 175 -51.67 5.28 -3.00
N VAL A 176 -52.19 6.42 -2.54
CA VAL A 176 -53.50 6.95 -2.99
C VAL A 176 -53.52 7.18 -4.50
N GLN A 177 -52.45 7.71 -5.08
CA GLN A 177 -52.37 7.95 -6.52
C GLN A 177 -52.43 6.64 -7.34
N LEU A 178 -51.99 5.52 -6.77
CA LEU A 178 -51.99 4.22 -7.44
C LEU A 178 -53.28 3.41 -7.21
N VAL A 179 -53.86 3.43 -6.01
CA VAL A 179 -54.99 2.55 -5.63
C VAL A 179 -56.24 3.27 -5.12
N GLY A 180 -56.21 4.60 -5.05
CA GLY A 180 -57.32 5.42 -4.58
C GLY A 180 -57.61 5.31 -3.08
N ALA A 181 -58.71 5.95 -2.66
CA ALA A 181 -59.16 6.01 -1.27
C ALA A 181 -59.46 4.62 -0.68
N GLU A 182 -60.16 3.77 -1.44
CA GLU A 182 -60.53 2.42 -1.02
C GLU A 182 -59.30 1.55 -0.78
N GLY A 183 -58.29 1.64 -1.66
CA GLY A 183 -57.04 0.92 -1.50
C GLY A 183 -56.22 1.39 -0.29
N LEU A 184 -56.21 2.70 -0.01
CA LEU A 184 -55.59 3.26 1.20
C LEU A 184 -56.26 2.72 2.48
N LEU A 185 -57.60 2.68 2.50
CA LEU A 185 -58.36 2.14 3.62
C LEU A 185 -58.09 0.64 3.81
N ALA A 186 -58.10 -0.14 2.73
CA ALA A 186 -57.82 -1.57 2.76
C ALA A 186 -56.40 -1.87 3.29
N PHE A 187 -55.41 -1.04 2.94
CA PHE A 187 -54.05 -1.14 3.49
C PHE A 187 -54.03 -0.88 4.99
N ALA A 188 -54.64 0.22 5.46
CA ALA A 188 -54.65 0.58 6.88
C ALA A 188 -55.31 -0.51 7.74
N ASP A 189 -56.45 -1.04 7.26
CA ASP A 189 -57.15 -2.17 7.86
C ASP A 189 -56.31 -3.46 7.86
N GLY A 190 -55.55 -3.70 6.80
CA GLY A 190 -54.68 -4.87 6.66
C GLY A 190 -53.53 -4.86 7.67
N VAL A 191 -52.90 -3.70 7.86
CA VAL A 191 -51.82 -3.53 8.84
C VAL A 191 -52.32 -3.78 10.26
N GLU A 192 -53.49 -3.24 10.63
CA GLU A 192 -54.05 -3.43 11.98
C GLU A 192 -54.44 -4.88 12.28
N ARG A 193 -54.90 -5.62 11.27
CA ARG A 193 -55.26 -7.05 11.42
C ARG A 193 -54.04 -7.97 11.48
N ALA A 194 -52.87 -7.51 11.03
CA ALA A 194 -51.64 -8.30 10.96
C ALA A 194 -50.73 -7.95 12.16
N PRO A 195 -50.64 -8.80 13.19
CA PRO A 195 -49.90 -8.48 14.42
C PRO A 195 -48.39 -8.31 14.22
N ASP A 196 -47.85 -8.83 13.12
CA ASP A 196 -46.43 -8.72 12.76
C ASP A 196 -46.10 -7.40 12.03
N PHE A 197 -47.10 -6.58 11.69
CA PHE A 197 -46.92 -5.31 10.98
C PHE A 197 -47.14 -4.13 11.93
N ASP A 198 -46.09 -3.34 12.14
CA ASP A 198 -46.13 -2.11 12.93
C ASP A 198 -45.49 -0.98 12.11
N LEU A 199 -46.24 0.12 11.91
CA LEU A 199 -45.73 1.32 11.26
C LEU A 199 -44.87 2.18 12.22
N GLY A 200 -44.77 1.79 13.49
CA GLY A 200 -44.08 2.50 14.56
C GLY A 200 -44.78 3.79 14.99
N ARG A 201 -45.97 4.06 14.46
CA ARG A 201 -46.76 5.30 14.60
C ARG A 201 -48.26 5.00 14.47
N PRO A 202 -48.97 4.71 15.57
CA PRO A 202 -50.40 4.46 15.52
C PRO A 202 -51.20 5.61 14.89
N GLU A 203 -50.73 6.86 15.08
CA GLU A 203 -51.34 8.06 14.51
C GLU A 203 -51.34 8.08 12.97
N LEU A 204 -50.40 7.38 12.33
CA LEU A 204 -50.35 7.31 10.87
C LEU A 204 -51.57 6.53 10.32
N LEU A 205 -51.98 5.45 10.99
CA LEU A 205 -53.16 4.68 10.59
C LEU A 205 -54.44 5.52 10.72
N GLU A 206 -54.56 6.33 11.77
CA GLU A 206 -55.68 7.26 11.94
C GLU A 206 -55.73 8.30 10.82
N VAL A 207 -54.58 8.89 10.47
CA VAL A 207 -54.47 9.84 9.35
C VAL A 207 -54.85 9.19 8.01
N MET A 208 -54.43 7.94 7.77
CA MET A 208 -54.78 7.22 6.54
C MET A 208 -56.28 6.96 6.43
N ARG A 209 -56.95 6.56 7.53
CA ARG A 209 -58.41 6.38 7.54
C ARG A 209 -59.16 7.69 7.33
N ALA A 210 -58.70 8.78 7.98
CA ALA A 210 -59.30 10.09 7.80
C ALA A 210 -59.14 10.59 6.35
N ALA A 211 -57.97 10.38 5.74
CA ALA A 211 -57.73 10.71 4.34
C ALA A 211 -58.64 9.90 3.40
N ALA A 212 -58.79 8.59 3.63
CA ALA A 212 -59.66 7.73 2.82
C ALA A 212 -61.15 8.11 2.89
N ALA A 213 -61.58 8.78 3.97
CA ALA A 213 -62.94 9.29 4.14
C ALA A 213 -63.14 10.72 3.60
N ASP A 214 -62.06 11.40 3.20
CA ASP A 214 -62.12 12.75 2.65
C ASP A 214 -62.54 12.75 1.17
N ALA A 215 -63.10 13.86 0.70
CA ALA A 215 -63.47 14.03 -0.71
C ALA A 215 -62.24 14.12 -1.63
N ASP A 216 -61.11 14.61 -1.11
CA ASP A 216 -59.81 14.62 -1.79
C ASP A 216 -58.71 14.08 -0.85
N PRO A 217 -58.54 12.75 -0.78
CA PRO A 217 -57.55 12.10 0.09
C PRO A 217 -56.12 12.60 -0.17
N GLU A 218 -55.80 12.95 -1.42
CA GLU A 218 -54.48 13.40 -1.83
C GLU A 218 -54.18 14.80 -1.28
N ALA A 219 -55.11 15.74 -1.46
CA ALA A 219 -55.00 17.07 -0.87
C ALA A 219 -54.95 17.00 0.67
N PHE A 220 -55.78 16.16 1.29
CA PHE A 220 -55.83 15.99 2.74
C PHE A 220 -54.47 15.58 3.34
N LEU A 221 -53.78 14.64 2.68
CA LEU A 221 -52.45 14.18 3.10
C LEU A 221 -51.38 15.26 2.89
N ARG A 222 -51.44 15.98 1.77
CA ARG A 222 -50.49 17.07 1.47
C ARG A 222 -50.59 18.24 2.42
N GLU A 223 -51.78 18.62 2.85
CA GLU A 223 -51.99 19.69 3.84
C GLU A 223 -51.36 19.37 5.19
N ARG A 224 -51.26 18.07 5.53
CA ARG A 224 -50.67 17.58 6.78
C ARG A 224 -49.18 17.30 6.67
N ARG A 225 -48.60 17.36 5.45
CA ARG A 225 -47.18 17.19 5.22
C ARG A 225 -46.43 18.48 5.61
N PRO A 226 -45.49 18.44 6.58
CA PRO A 226 -44.65 19.59 6.89
C PRO A 226 -43.89 20.09 5.64
N ALA A 227 -43.95 21.40 5.38
CA ALA A 227 -43.34 22.00 4.20
C ALA A 227 -41.80 21.98 4.29
N GLY A 228 -41.12 21.62 3.20
CA GLY A 228 -39.66 21.70 3.06
C GLY A 228 -38.85 20.62 3.80
N GLU A 229 -39.48 19.75 4.59
CA GLU A 229 -38.77 18.69 5.33
C GLU A 229 -38.59 17.41 4.49
N TRP A 230 -37.39 16.80 4.59
CA TRP A 230 -37.02 15.51 4.00
C TRP A 230 -37.37 15.35 2.50
N THR A 231 -37.29 16.43 1.73
CA THR A 231 -37.64 16.43 0.29
C THR A 231 -36.57 15.81 -0.60
N ASP A 232 -35.32 15.75 -0.14
CA ASP A 232 -34.20 15.16 -0.88
C ASP A 232 -34.11 13.63 -0.64
N PRO A 233 -34.28 12.80 -1.68
CA PRO A 233 -34.17 11.34 -1.56
C PRO A 233 -32.79 10.87 -1.09
N ALA A 234 -31.72 11.61 -1.40
CA ALA A 234 -30.37 11.25 -0.97
C ALA A 234 -30.21 11.42 0.56
N SER A 235 -30.77 12.48 1.13
CA SER A 235 -30.87 12.71 2.57
C SER A 235 -31.61 11.59 3.30
N LEU A 236 -32.77 11.18 2.78
CA LEU A 236 -33.55 10.09 3.36
C LEU A 236 -32.82 8.74 3.27
N ARG A 237 -32.17 8.46 2.13
CA ARG A 237 -31.34 7.26 1.96
C ARG A 237 -30.19 7.22 2.96
N ALA A 238 -29.48 8.33 3.12
CA ALA A 238 -28.37 8.42 4.06
C ALA A 238 -28.84 8.18 5.50
N LEU A 239 -29.97 8.76 5.91
CA LEU A 239 -30.60 8.50 7.21
C LEU A 239 -30.85 6.99 7.42
N LEU A 240 -31.49 6.33 6.46
CA LEU A 240 -31.81 4.91 6.56
C LEU A 240 -30.55 4.03 6.58
N MET A 241 -29.54 4.35 5.77
CA MET A 241 -28.26 3.64 5.79
C MET A 241 -27.58 3.74 7.17
N VAL A 242 -27.57 4.93 7.77
CA VAL A 242 -27.06 5.14 9.14
C VAL A 242 -27.88 4.33 10.15
N ARG A 243 -29.22 4.36 10.07
CA ARG A 243 -30.09 3.56 10.96
C ARG A 243 -29.89 2.05 10.81
N ASN A 244 -29.49 1.58 9.62
CA ASN A 244 -29.19 0.16 9.37
C ASN A 244 -27.72 -0.20 9.68
N GLY A 245 -26.93 0.71 10.22
CA GLY A 245 -25.53 0.45 10.58
C GLY A 245 -24.60 0.27 9.36
N VAL A 246 -25.00 0.76 8.19
CA VAL A 246 -24.14 0.73 7.00
C VAL A 246 -22.96 1.66 7.23
N SER A 247 -21.75 1.13 7.07
CA SER A 247 -20.53 1.92 7.22
C SER A 247 -20.20 2.74 5.97
N ALA A 248 -19.51 3.88 6.15
CA ALA A 248 -19.00 4.72 5.06
C ALA A 248 -20.08 5.38 4.17
N VAL A 249 -21.17 5.84 4.79
CA VAL A 249 -22.18 6.67 4.13
C VAL A 249 -21.61 8.08 3.92
N ALA A 250 -21.72 8.62 2.70
CA ALA A 250 -21.36 10.01 2.43
C ALA A 250 -22.47 10.97 2.88
N LYS A 251 -22.10 12.16 3.39
CA LYS A 251 -23.06 13.21 3.74
C LYS A 251 -23.69 13.78 2.46
N PRO A 252 -25.03 13.78 2.32
CA PRO A 252 -25.70 14.48 1.24
C PRO A 252 -25.52 16.00 1.37
N ALA A 253 -25.29 16.70 0.26
CA ALA A 253 -24.99 18.14 0.26
C ALA A 253 -26.15 18.99 0.80
N ALA A 254 -27.40 18.56 0.58
CA ALA A 254 -28.61 19.24 1.02
C ALA A 254 -29.06 18.86 2.45
N LEU A 255 -28.33 18.00 3.15
CA LEU A 255 -28.76 17.51 4.45
C LEU A 255 -28.69 18.60 5.52
N ASP A 256 -29.84 18.92 6.09
CA ASP A 256 -29.99 19.80 7.24
C ASP A 256 -29.81 19.02 8.57
N TRP A 257 -28.94 19.53 9.43
CA TRP A 257 -28.68 18.94 10.74
C TRP A 257 -29.83 19.08 11.72
N ASP A 258 -30.70 20.08 11.58
CA ASP A 258 -31.88 20.23 12.43
C ASP A 258 -32.93 19.16 12.12
N LEU A 259 -32.98 18.64 10.88
CA LEU A 259 -33.76 17.45 10.56
C LEU A 259 -33.19 16.20 11.26
N ILE A 260 -31.87 16.02 11.25
CA ILE A 260 -31.21 14.90 11.94
C ILE A 260 -31.42 14.96 13.45
N ARG A 261 -31.30 16.12 14.08
CA ARG A 261 -31.55 16.30 15.52
C ARG A 261 -32.98 15.96 15.90
N ARG A 262 -33.97 16.42 15.12
CA ARG A 262 -35.38 16.07 15.33
C ARG A 262 -35.63 14.57 15.20
N GLU A 263 -34.99 13.94 14.20
CA GLU A 263 -35.08 12.50 14.02
C GLU A 263 -34.35 11.70 15.11
N HIS A 264 -33.25 12.21 15.66
CA HIS A 264 -32.58 11.64 16.83
C HIS A 264 -33.44 11.77 18.09
N ALA A 265 -34.10 12.91 18.30
CA ALA A 265 -35.03 13.12 19.40
C ALA A 265 -36.26 12.18 19.31
N ARG A 266 -36.78 11.96 18.10
CA ARG A 266 -37.89 11.03 17.85
C ARG A 266 -37.47 9.58 18.03
N LEU A 267 -36.38 9.17 17.40
CA LEU A 267 -35.89 7.80 17.38
C LEU A 267 -34.35 7.83 17.46
N PRO A 268 -33.77 7.74 18.68
CA PRO A 268 -32.34 7.92 18.89
C PRO A 268 -31.45 6.98 18.07
N PHE A 269 -30.34 7.49 17.57
CA PHE A 269 -29.29 6.68 16.96
C PHE A 269 -28.55 5.90 18.05
N GLU A 270 -28.72 4.57 18.06
CA GLU A 270 -28.11 3.69 19.07
C GLU A 270 -26.59 3.88 19.20
N THR A 271 -26.13 4.04 20.44
CA THR A 271 -24.73 4.19 20.83
C THR A 271 -24.13 2.89 21.39
N ASP A 272 -24.98 1.93 21.79
CA ASP A 272 -24.56 0.67 22.41
C ASP A 272 -24.01 -0.33 21.37
N ARG A 273 -22.91 -1.01 21.72
CA ARG A 273 -22.29 -2.06 20.90
C ARG A 273 -22.91 -3.44 21.14
N THR A 274 -23.73 -3.59 22.18
CA THR A 274 -24.16 -4.90 22.71
C THR A 274 -25.52 -5.38 22.22
N SER A 275 -26.31 -4.54 21.52
CA SER A 275 -27.72 -4.84 21.19
C SER A 275 -27.97 -5.72 19.96
N GLY A 276 -26.95 -6.29 19.29
CA GLY A 276 -27.15 -7.04 18.03
C GLY A 276 -26.53 -8.43 17.99
N ARG A 277 -27.35 -9.50 17.93
CA ARG A 277 -26.94 -10.89 17.61
C ARG A 277 -26.46 -11.11 16.16
N GLY A 278 -25.99 -10.07 15.47
CA GLY A 278 -25.57 -10.13 14.06
C GLY A 278 -24.30 -9.31 13.77
N ARG A 279 -23.63 -9.62 12.65
CA ARG A 279 -22.39 -8.98 12.14
C ARG A 279 -22.45 -7.46 11.89
N GLN A 280 -23.55 -6.78 12.26
CA GLN A 280 -23.80 -5.35 12.06
C GLN A 280 -23.78 -4.55 13.39
N SER A 281 -22.94 -4.92 14.36
CA SER A 281 -22.78 -4.15 15.60
C SER A 281 -21.84 -2.95 15.38
N GLY A 282 -22.43 -1.82 14.99
CA GLY A 282 -21.74 -0.53 14.92
C GLY A 282 -22.55 0.55 15.60
N ASN A 283 -21.88 1.42 16.37
CA ASN A 283 -22.49 2.64 16.91
C ASN A 283 -23.02 3.50 15.75
N ARG A 284 -24.34 3.64 15.63
CA ARG A 284 -24.99 4.30 14.48
C ARG A 284 -24.73 5.81 14.51
N LEU A 285 -24.74 6.41 15.70
CA LEU A 285 -24.40 7.81 15.90
C LEU A 285 -22.96 8.12 15.43
N SER A 286 -22.03 7.16 15.59
CA SER A 286 -20.65 7.31 15.10
C SER A 286 -20.51 7.41 13.58
N GLN A 287 -21.53 7.03 12.80
CA GLN A 287 -21.53 7.28 11.36
C GLN A 287 -21.82 8.75 11.04
N LEU A 288 -22.66 9.41 11.85
CA LEU A 288 -22.98 10.84 11.69
C LEU A 288 -21.78 11.72 12.06
N THR A 289 -21.01 11.36 13.09
CA THR A 289 -19.84 12.16 13.51
C THR A 289 -18.73 12.20 12.45
N ARG A 290 -18.73 11.26 11.48
CA ARG A 290 -17.80 11.26 10.33
C ARG A 290 -18.13 12.32 9.29
N TRP A 291 -19.30 12.94 9.36
CA TRP A 291 -19.73 13.97 8.42
C TRP A 291 -19.26 15.35 8.87
N GLU A 292 -18.77 16.16 7.94
CA GLU A 292 -18.33 17.53 8.23
C GLU A 292 -19.50 18.42 8.69
N GLY A 293 -19.19 19.29 9.65
CA GLY A 293 -20.15 20.13 10.35
C GLY A 293 -21.15 19.38 11.23
N CYS A 294 -20.88 18.13 11.64
CA CYS A 294 -21.73 17.43 12.61
C CYS A 294 -21.83 18.22 13.91
N PRO A 295 -23.04 18.49 14.43
CA PRO A 295 -23.21 19.31 15.63
C PRO A 295 -22.50 18.75 16.87
N ASP A 296 -21.89 19.65 17.64
CA ASP A 296 -21.10 19.31 18.83
C ASP A 296 -21.88 18.48 19.85
N ASP A 297 -23.18 18.71 20.02
CA ASP A 297 -24.04 17.94 20.92
C ASP A 297 -24.10 16.45 20.55
N LEU A 298 -24.27 16.14 19.26
CA LEU A 298 -24.29 14.76 18.74
C LEU A 298 -22.89 14.12 18.80
N VAL A 299 -21.85 14.89 18.50
CA VAL A 299 -20.46 14.41 18.62
C VAL A 299 -20.13 14.11 20.07
N MET A 300 -20.50 14.97 21.02
CA MET A 300 -20.25 14.78 22.44
C MET A 300 -21.08 13.65 23.05
N GLU A 301 -22.32 13.44 22.58
CA GLU A 301 -23.10 12.26 22.96
C GLU A 301 -22.40 10.96 22.53
N CYS A 302 -21.95 10.89 21.28
CA CYS A 302 -21.17 9.75 20.77
C CYS A 302 -19.85 9.57 21.52
N PHE A 303 -19.16 10.67 21.80
CA PHE A 303 -17.87 10.68 22.50
C PHE A 303 -18.01 10.16 23.93
N ARG A 304 -19.04 10.58 24.68
CA ARG A 304 -19.27 10.07 26.05
C ARG A 304 -19.51 8.56 26.08
N ALA A 305 -20.14 8.01 25.04
CA ALA A 305 -20.38 6.57 24.92
C ALA A 305 -19.09 5.79 24.55
N ASP A 306 -18.29 6.30 23.60
CA ASP A 306 -17.03 5.69 23.17
C ASP A 306 -16.00 6.77 22.78
N PRO A 307 -15.22 7.31 23.75
CA PRO A 307 -14.31 8.42 23.51
C PRO A 307 -13.23 8.07 22.49
N TRP A 308 -12.68 6.86 22.59
CA TRP A 308 -11.60 6.40 21.73
C TRP A 308 -12.06 6.26 20.28
N SER A 309 -13.16 5.53 20.03
CA SER A 309 -13.62 5.32 18.65
C SER A 309 -14.10 6.62 18.02
N THR A 310 -14.85 7.44 18.76
CA THR A 310 -15.40 8.71 18.25
C THR A 310 -14.27 9.66 17.86
N SER A 311 -13.25 9.81 18.70
CA SER A 311 -12.08 10.64 18.43
C SER A 311 -11.37 10.33 17.10
N ARG A 312 -11.32 9.05 16.72
CA ARG A 312 -10.62 8.60 15.50
C ARG A 312 -11.44 8.84 14.23
N VAL A 313 -12.76 8.67 14.33
CA VAL A 313 -13.65 8.66 13.16
C VAL A 313 -14.34 10.00 12.94
N ALA A 314 -14.52 10.80 13.98
CA ALA A 314 -15.19 12.09 13.86
C ALA A 314 -14.43 12.99 12.88
N ALA A 315 -15.16 13.65 11.99
CA ALA A 315 -14.60 14.65 11.09
C ALA A 315 -14.08 15.85 11.89
N GLU A 316 -14.85 16.24 12.91
CA GLU A 316 -14.60 17.38 13.79
C GLU A 316 -14.84 16.93 15.21
N LEU A 317 -13.87 17.21 16.10
CA LEU A 317 -13.99 16.93 17.51
C LEU A 317 -14.04 18.27 18.26
N PRO A 318 -15.09 18.53 19.06
CA PRO A 318 -15.20 19.73 19.87
C PRO A 318 -13.99 19.90 20.81
N PHE A 319 -13.59 21.13 21.09
CA PHE A 319 -12.41 21.40 21.91
C PHE A 319 -12.57 20.85 23.34
N GLU A 320 -13.78 20.86 23.86
CA GLU A 320 -14.17 20.35 25.18
C GLU A 320 -13.83 18.87 25.35
N ALA A 321 -13.82 18.09 24.27
CA ALA A 321 -13.40 16.69 24.29
C ALA A 321 -11.89 16.52 24.54
N LEU A 322 -11.09 17.55 24.23
CA LEU A 322 -9.63 17.54 24.38
C LEU A 322 -9.17 17.97 25.78
N VAL A 323 -10.00 18.73 26.51
CA VAL A 323 -9.71 19.21 27.87
C VAL A 323 -10.56 18.52 28.94
N GLY A 324 -11.48 17.65 28.53
CA GLY A 324 -12.38 16.92 29.40
C GLY A 324 -11.72 15.79 30.21
N PRO A 325 -12.46 15.17 31.15
CA PRO A 325 -11.94 14.12 32.01
C PRO A 325 -11.50 12.86 31.25
N GLU A 326 -12.08 12.58 30.09
CA GLU A 326 -11.68 11.47 29.22
C GLU A 326 -10.28 11.66 28.63
N ALA A 327 -9.96 12.89 28.21
CA ALA A 327 -8.62 13.25 27.74
C ALA A 327 -7.59 13.15 28.87
N ALA A 328 -7.93 13.69 30.05
CA ALA A 328 -7.09 13.58 31.24
C ALA A 328 -6.86 12.11 31.70
N ALA A 329 -7.79 11.20 31.37
CA ALA A 329 -7.68 9.78 31.63
C ALA A 329 -6.95 8.99 30.51
N GLY A 330 -6.41 9.66 29.48
CA GLY A 330 -5.69 9.04 28.37
C GLY A 330 -6.59 8.26 27.40
N LYS A 331 -7.90 8.55 27.36
CA LYS A 331 -8.85 7.88 26.46
C LYS A 331 -8.94 8.51 25.06
N VAL A 332 -8.21 9.60 24.83
CA VAL A 332 -8.23 10.37 23.57
C VAL A 332 -6.90 10.16 22.83
N PRO A 333 -6.90 9.62 21.60
CA PRO A 333 -5.68 9.41 20.82
C PRO A 333 -5.20 10.71 20.16
N PHE A 334 -4.54 11.60 20.92
CA PHE A 334 -4.10 12.92 20.42
C PHE A 334 -3.29 12.87 19.13
N GLY A 335 -2.45 11.86 18.93
CA GLY A 335 -1.58 11.73 17.75
C GLY A 335 -2.33 11.69 16.41
N GLU A 336 -3.53 11.11 16.38
CA GLU A 336 -4.36 11.07 15.16
C GLU A 336 -5.13 12.39 14.96
N ILE A 337 -5.48 13.08 16.05
CA ILE A 337 -6.44 14.19 16.04
C ILE A 337 -5.74 15.54 15.89
N LEU A 338 -4.77 15.85 16.78
CA LEU A 338 -4.18 17.18 16.86
C LEU A 338 -3.47 17.54 15.55
N GLY A 339 -2.67 16.61 15.01
CA GLY A 339 -1.96 16.82 13.75
C GLY A 339 -2.89 17.09 12.56
N ARG A 340 -4.05 16.43 12.48
CA ARG A 340 -5.03 16.68 11.42
C ARG A 340 -5.71 18.02 11.62
N SER A 341 -6.27 18.25 12.80
CA SER A 341 -7.12 19.42 13.09
C SER A 341 -6.35 20.73 13.16
N ILE A 342 -5.08 20.71 13.57
CA ILE A 342 -4.19 21.89 13.52
C ILE A 342 -3.87 22.26 12.06
N ARG A 343 -3.51 21.29 11.21
CA ARG A 343 -3.17 21.55 9.80
C ARG A 343 -4.35 22.10 9.01
N THR A 344 -5.58 21.71 9.36
CA THR A 344 -6.79 22.24 8.74
C THR A 344 -7.26 23.56 9.37
N GLY A 345 -6.54 24.12 10.34
CA GLY A 345 -6.89 25.36 11.03
C GLY A 345 -8.11 25.26 11.95
N ARG A 346 -8.59 24.03 12.25
CA ARG A 346 -9.77 23.81 13.10
C ARG A 346 -9.45 23.93 14.58
N LEU A 347 -8.21 23.63 14.98
CA LEU A 347 -7.72 23.84 16.34
C LEU A 347 -6.65 24.95 16.35
N PRO A 348 -6.86 26.06 17.08
CA PRO A 348 -5.83 27.08 17.24
C PRO A 348 -4.68 26.55 18.09
N VAL A 349 -3.46 26.60 17.55
CA VAL A 349 -2.26 26.01 18.18
C VAL A 349 -2.02 26.59 19.56
N ASP A 350 -2.13 27.91 19.73
CA ASP A 350 -1.85 28.58 21.00
C ASP A 350 -2.76 28.07 22.12
N ARG A 351 -4.05 27.84 21.81
CA ARG A 351 -5.01 27.28 22.75
C ARG A 351 -4.70 25.83 23.09
N VAL A 352 -4.29 25.03 22.10
CA VAL A 352 -3.87 23.64 22.32
C VAL A 352 -2.65 23.57 23.24
N LEU A 353 -1.64 24.42 23.02
CA LEU A 353 -0.43 24.46 23.84
C LEU A 353 -0.71 24.95 25.28
N ALA A 354 -1.73 25.79 25.47
CA ALA A 354 -2.10 26.33 26.77
C ALA A 354 -2.99 25.38 27.59
N GLU A 355 -4.05 24.83 26.99
CA GLU A 355 -5.15 24.18 27.72
C GLU A 355 -5.14 22.65 27.64
N VAL A 356 -4.58 22.05 26.59
CA VAL A 356 -4.65 20.59 26.39
C VAL A 356 -3.49 19.91 27.13
N GLY A 357 -3.81 18.88 27.92
CA GLY A 357 -2.83 18.06 28.64
C GLY A 357 -3.18 16.57 28.56
N PRO A 358 -2.25 15.67 28.91
CA PRO A 358 -0.92 15.94 29.46
C PRO A 358 0.08 16.50 28.42
N ALA A 359 0.93 17.46 28.82
CA ALA A 359 1.89 18.12 27.94
C ALA A 359 2.76 17.17 27.10
N THR A 360 3.19 16.02 27.67
CA THR A 360 3.99 15.02 26.93
C THR A 360 3.23 14.43 25.75
N GLU A 361 1.94 14.11 25.93
CA GLU A 361 1.13 13.50 24.89
C GLU A 361 0.81 14.52 23.79
N VAL A 362 0.55 15.77 24.18
CA VAL A 362 0.36 16.88 23.24
C VAL A 362 1.60 17.09 22.39
N LEU A 363 2.79 17.23 23.01
CA LEU A 363 4.05 17.42 22.28
C LEU A 363 4.31 16.28 21.29
N ASN A 364 4.11 15.02 21.69
CA ASN A 364 4.28 13.88 20.78
C ASN A 364 3.27 13.84 19.61
N ALA A 365 2.16 14.57 19.73
CA ALA A 365 1.09 14.64 18.74
C ALA A 365 1.13 15.88 17.85
N LEU A 366 2.03 16.84 18.09
CA LEU A 366 2.10 18.07 17.31
C LEU A 366 2.63 17.84 15.89
N PRO A 367 2.09 18.56 14.87
CA PRO A 367 2.62 18.53 13.52
C PRO A 367 3.86 19.43 13.38
N TYR A 368 5.05 18.92 13.71
CA TYR A 368 6.30 19.69 13.64
C TYR A 368 6.71 20.13 12.22
N ASP A 369 6.13 19.55 11.18
CA ASP A 369 6.27 19.99 9.79
C ASP A 369 5.50 21.29 9.48
N HIS A 370 4.53 21.66 10.33
CA HIS A 370 3.67 22.83 10.16
C HIS A 370 4.30 24.09 10.77
N GLU A 371 4.59 25.08 9.93
CA GLU A 371 5.30 26.32 10.31
C GLU A 371 4.62 27.11 11.45
N PRO A 372 3.29 27.37 11.43
CA PRO A 372 2.62 28.03 12.56
C PRO A 372 2.79 27.29 13.89
N THR A 373 2.85 25.95 13.85
CA THR A 373 3.07 25.15 15.06
C THR A 373 4.47 25.34 15.61
N ARG A 374 5.49 25.29 14.74
CA ARG A 374 6.88 25.57 15.14
C ARG A 374 7.03 26.99 15.71
N LYS A 375 6.42 27.99 15.07
CA LYS A 375 6.49 29.39 15.51
C LYS A 375 5.84 29.61 16.88
N ALA A 376 4.63 29.06 17.10
CA ALA A 376 3.94 29.15 18.38
C ALA A 376 4.75 28.47 19.50
N LEU A 377 5.31 27.29 19.22
CA LEU A 377 6.15 26.58 20.18
C LEU A 377 7.45 27.35 20.46
N ALA A 378 8.14 27.84 19.45
CA ALA A 378 9.37 28.64 19.59
C ALA A 378 9.15 29.86 20.50
N GLY A 379 8.04 30.58 20.34
CA GLY A 379 7.70 31.73 21.20
C GLY A 379 7.47 31.36 22.67
N LEU A 380 7.05 30.13 22.98
CA LEU A 380 7.03 29.63 24.36
C LEU A 380 8.44 29.29 24.86
N LEU A 381 9.28 28.72 23.99
CA LEU A 381 10.63 28.26 24.34
C LEU A 381 11.60 29.40 24.66
N ASP A 382 11.35 30.62 24.18
CA ASP A 382 12.09 31.82 24.55
C ASP A 382 12.17 32.02 26.08
N ARG A 383 11.18 31.52 26.83
CA ARG A 383 11.15 31.56 28.30
C ARG A 383 12.19 30.64 28.96
N LEU A 384 12.58 29.54 28.31
CA LEU A 384 13.64 28.66 28.79
C LEU A 384 15.04 29.27 28.55
N GLY A 385 15.18 30.07 27.49
CA GLY A 385 16.43 30.71 27.09
C GLY A 385 17.53 29.70 26.71
N THR A 386 18.79 30.13 26.86
CA THR A 386 19.98 29.32 26.58
C THR A 386 20.54 28.59 27.82
N ASP A 387 19.90 28.70 28.99
CA ASP A 387 20.33 28.06 30.23
C ASP A 387 20.01 26.55 30.21
N PRO A 388 21.02 25.65 30.16
CA PRO A 388 20.79 24.21 30.10
C PRO A 388 19.99 23.68 31.29
N VAL A 389 20.04 24.32 32.46
CA VAL A 389 19.32 23.89 33.66
C VAL A 389 17.80 23.97 33.46
N ASN A 390 17.30 24.98 32.74
CA ASN A 390 15.88 25.12 32.45
C ASN A 390 15.40 23.99 31.53
N TRP A 391 16.19 23.64 30.51
CA TRP A 391 15.92 22.55 29.57
C TRP A 391 15.91 21.18 30.24
N LEU A 392 16.92 20.88 31.06
CA LEU A 392 16.99 19.62 31.81
C LEU A 392 15.84 19.52 32.83
N THR A 393 15.47 20.63 33.46
CA THR A 393 14.33 20.70 34.38
C THR A 393 13.01 20.45 33.65
N CYS A 394 12.82 21.04 32.46
CA CYS A 394 11.66 20.79 31.60
C CYS A 394 11.55 19.30 31.25
N TYR A 395 12.64 18.68 30.79
CA TYR A 395 12.66 17.24 30.50
C TYR A 395 12.32 16.37 31.72
N ALA A 396 12.88 16.68 32.91
CA ALA A 396 12.62 15.95 34.14
C ALA A 396 11.14 15.94 34.56
N ARG A 397 10.41 17.01 34.23
CA ARG A 397 9.01 17.22 34.62
C ARG A 397 8.00 16.76 33.58
N MET A 398 8.41 16.73 32.31
CA MET A 398 7.56 16.41 31.16
C MET A 398 6.67 15.19 31.42
N GLY A 399 7.23 14.05 31.82
CA GLY A 399 6.48 12.81 32.05
C GLY A 399 5.50 12.80 33.23
N ARG A 400 5.43 13.87 34.03
CA ARG A 400 4.49 14.03 35.17
C ARG A 400 3.57 15.23 35.01
N ALA A 401 3.80 16.08 34.00
CA ALA A 401 3.02 17.28 33.76
C ALA A 401 1.63 16.91 33.26
N ARG A 402 0.62 17.13 34.10
CA ARG A 402 -0.79 16.88 33.77
C ARG A 402 -1.44 18.05 33.02
N GLY A 403 -0.90 19.25 33.20
CA GLY A 403 -1.35 20.46 32.50
C GLY A 403 -0.80 20.59 31.08
N GLY A 404 -0.98 21.79 30.51
CA GLY A 404 -0.58 22.14 29.16
C GLY A 404 0.94 22.33 28.99
N VAL A 405 1.36 22.48 27.73
CA VAL A 405 2.76 22.71 27.36
C VAL A 405 3.27 24.04 27.90
N ALA A 406 2.44 25.10 27.84
CA ALA A 406 2.78 26.42 28.37
C ALA A 406 3.03 26.37 29.89
N GLU A 407 2.19 25.67 30.65
CA GLU A 407 2.35 25.48 32.09
C GLU A 407 3.64 24.73 32.44
N LEU A 408 3.98 23.67 31.69
CA LEU A 408 5.24 22.93 31.86
C LEU A 408 6.47 23.84 31.65
N ILE A 409 6.44 24.70 30.63
CA ILE A 409 7.55 25.60 30.30
C ILE A 409 7.71 26.68 31.38
N ASP A 410 6.59 27.29 31.82
CA ASP A 410 6.59 28.32 32.87
C ASP A 410 7.10 27.77 34.21
N ASP A 411 6.67 26.57 34.57
CA ASP A 411 7.13 25.88 35.77
C ASP A 411 8.64 25.55 35.71
N ALA A 412 9.16 25.18 34.54
CA ALA A 412 10.58 24.91 34.33
C ALA A 412 11.44 26.18 34.37
N ALA A 413 10.94 27.31 33.83
CA ALA A 413 11.65 28.59 33.79
C ALA A 413 11.65 29.34 35.14
N SER A 414 10.68 29.07 36.02
CA SER A 414 10.50 29.82 37.27
C SER A 414 11.70 29.76 38.24
N ALA A 415 12.10 30.93 38.73
CA ALA A 415 13.15 31.09 39.75
C ALA A 415 12.75 30.52 41.13
N GLY A 416 11.45 30.51 41.45
CA GLY A 416 10.91 30.00 42.72
C GLY A 416 11.08 28.49 42.92
N SER A 417 11.43 27.76 41.86
CA SER A 417 11.62 26.31 41.88
C SER A 417 13.06 25.86 42.24
N ALA A 418 13.91 26.75 42.76
CA ALA A 418 15.35 26.53 42.93
C ALA A 418 15.75 25.20 43.61
N LYS A 419 14.94 24.67 44.56
CA LYS A 419 15.23 23.41 45.29
C LYS A 419 15.03 22.13 44.45
N LYS A 420 14.51 22.20 43.23
CA LYS A 420 14.17 21.03 42.37
C LYS A 420 14.61 21.20 40.90
N ARG A 421 15.66 21.99 40.66
CA ARG A 421 16.26 22.16 39.33
C ARG A 421 17.19 20.98 39.01
N SER A 422 17.23 20.57 37.74
CA SER A 422 18.10 19.49 37.27
C SER A 422 19.34 20.08 36.60
N THR A 423 20.51 19.78 37.15
CA THR A 423 21.82 20.21 36.60
C THR A 423 22.53 19.10 35.84
N THR A 424 22.01 17.88 35.91
CA THR A 424 22.48 16.69 35.18
C THR A 424 21.32 16.04 34.43
N TRP A 425 21.64 15.24 33.41
CA TRP A 425 20.63 14.56 32.60
C TRP A 425 19.76 13.63 33.46
N PRO A 426 18.43 13.83 33.50
CA PRO A 426 17.51 12.97 34.24
C PRO A 426 17.49 11.54 33.69
N ARG A 427 17.76 10.54 34.54
CA ARG A 427 17.70 9.09 34.22
C ARG A 427 18.54 8.76 32.96
N PRO A 428 19.87 8.90 33.03
CA PRO A 428 20.75 8.67 31.88
C PRO A 428 20.64 7.23 31.38
N LEU A 429 20.69 7.08 30.07
CA LEU A 429 20.68 5.80 29.37
C LEU A 429 21.86 5.70 28.42
N GLU A 430 22.44 4.51 28.34
CA GLU A 430 23.43 4.15 27.31
C GLU A 430 22.78 4.16 25.92
N ALA A 431 23.58 4.34 24.88
CA ALA A 431 23.14 4.14 23.48
C ALA A 431 22.73 2.67 23.25
N ALA A 432 21.76 2.39 22.37
CA ALA A 432 21.46 1.02 21.93
C ALA A 432 21.81 0.84 20.48
N PHE A 433 22.15 -0.40 20.16
CA PHE A 433 22.65 -0.79 18.86
C PHE A 433 21.80 -1.99 18.40
N PRO A 434 20.96 -1.87 17.35
CA PRO A 434 20.71 -0.67 16.55
C PRO A 434 19.93 0.41 17.31
N ALA A 435 20.04 1.66 16.84
CA ALA A 435 19.24 2.77 17.34
C ALA A 435 17.75 2.47 17.18
N THR A 436 17.00 2.62 18.28
CA THR A 436 15.54 2.58 18.29
C THR A 436 14.99 4.01 18.27
N PRO A 437 13.82 4.27 17.66
CA PRO A 437 13.21 5.59 17.72
C PRO A 437 13.03 6.08 19.17
N PRO A 438 13.15 7.40 19.44
CA PRO A 438 12.80 7.93 20.74
C PRO A 438 11.30 7.71 21.03
N GLU A 439 10.98 7.46 22.29
CA GLU A 439 9.59 7.29 22.76
C GLU A 439 9.27 8.27 23.90
N ALA A 440 7.97 8.49 24.14
CA ALA A 440 7.43 9.24 25.27
C ALA A 440 8.08 10.62 25.48
N SER A 441 8.52 10.95 26.70
CA SER A 441 9.11 12.26 27.02
C SER A 441 10.41 12.54 26.26
N ARG A 442 11.17 11.52 25.83
CA ARG A 442 12.40 11.77 25.07
C ARG A 442 12.08 12.20 23.64
N ALA A 443 11.07 11.60 23.01
CA ALA A 443 10.59 12.02 21.69
C ALA A 443 10.05 13.45 21.72
N ALA A 444 9.18 13.74 22.70
CA ALA A 444 8.63 15.08 22.92
C ALA A 444 9.73 16.12 23.18
N PHE A 445 10.71 15.81 24.03
CA PHE A 445 11.82 16.74 24.32
C PHE A 445 12.70 17.03 23.10
N LEU A 446 13.08 16.01 22.32
CA LEU A 446 13.92 16.24 21.14
C LEU A 446 13.19 17.05 20.07
N SER A 447 11.89 16.81 19.89
CA SER A 447 11.07 17.57 18.94
C SER A 447 10.86 19.02 19.41
N LEU A 448 10.74 19.23 20.73
CA LEU A 448 10.71 20.55 21.34
C LEU A 448 12.05 21.28 21.18
N LEU A 449 13.19 20.60 21.40
CA LEU A 449 14.52 21.18 21.24
C LEU A 449 14.81 21.59 19.78
N GLN A 450 14.32 20.84 18.79
CA GLN A 450 14.44 21.21 17.37
C GLN A 450 13.76 22.55 17.04
N CYS A 451 12.77 22.96 17.82
CA CYS A 451 12.10 24.25 17.65
C CYS A 451 12.81 25.40 18.40
N ALA A 452 13.84 25.11 19.19
CA ALA A 452 14.62 26.10 19.91
C ALA A 452 15.61 26.82 18.99
N SER A 453 16.10 27.99 19.42
CA SER A 453 17.20 28.67 18.74
C SER A 453 18.45 27.80 18.68
N GLU A 454 19.28 27.98 17.64
CA GLU A 454 20.51 27.22 17.47
C GLU A 454 21.45 27.38 18.68
N GLU A 455 21.53 28.60 19.24
CA GLU A 455 22.30 28.90 20.45
C GLU A 455 21.85 28.07 21.66
N ALA A 456 20.54 27.91 21.87
CA ALA A 456 20.01 27.10 22.95
C ALA A 456 20.32 25.60 22.72
N GLN A 457 20.19 25.11 21.48
CA GLN A 457 20.56 23.74 21.15
C GLN A 457 22.04 23.46 21.44
N ILE A 458 22.94 24.34 21.00
CA ILE A 458 24.38 24.23 21.25
C ILE A 458 24.71 24.24 22.75
N ALA A 459 24.03 25.09 23.54
CA ALA A 459 24.26 25.18 24.98
C ALA A 459 23.82 23.90 25.72
N VAL A 460 22.74 23.25 25.27
CA VAL A 460 22.14 22.09 25.96
C VAL A 460 22.82 20.77 25.61
N VAL A 461 23.27 20.60 24.36
CA VAL A 461 23.85 19.36 23.84
C VAL A 461 25.00 18.76 24.69
N PRO A 462 25.92 19.53 25.29
CA PRO A 462 26.97 18.99 26.15
C PRO A 462 26.45 18.20 27.36
N HIS A 463 25.21 18.44 27.76
CA HIS A 463 24.57 17.79 28.91
C HIS A 463 23.78 16.52 28.55
N PHE A 464 23.75 16.13 27.27
CA PHE A 464 23.02 14.95 26.81
C PHE A 464 23.63 13.64 27.33
N ASP A 465 22.78 12.64 27.58
CA ASP A 465 23.24 11.26 27.75
C ASP A 465 23.58 10.63 26.37
N PRO A 466 24.34 9.52 26.33
CA PRO A 466 24.69 8.85 25.07
C PRO A 466 23.46 8.50 24.22
N ARG A 467 22.34 8.16 24.85
CA ARG A 467 21.07 7.88 24.16
C ARG A 467 20.46 9.11 23.48
N ALA A 468 20.45 10.27 24.12
CA ALA A 468 19.92 11.50 23.54
C ALA A 468 20.81 12.00 22.40
N VAL A 469 22.14 11.88 22.53
CA VAL A 469 23.09 12.12 21.43
C VAL A 469 22.75 11.24 20.23
N GLN A 470 22.58 9.93 20.46
CA GLN A 470 22.19 8.99 19.43
C GLN A 470 20.87 9.40 18.75
N HIS A 471 19.83 9.68 19.53
CA HIS A 471 18.52 10.01 18.97
C HIS A 471 18.52 11.33 18.20
N LEU A 472 19.24 12.35 18.68
CA LEU A 472 19.38 13.63 17.99
C LEU A 472 20.06 13.43 16.62
N LEU A 473 21.20 12.73 16.58
CA LEU A 473 21.98 12.55 15.36
C LEU A 473 21.30 11.61 14.35
N VAL A 474 20.60 10.58 14.83
CA VAL A 474 19.93 9.58 13.99
C VAL A 474 18.56 10.06 13.50
N TYR A 475 17.73 10.67 14.37
CA TYR A 475 16.33 11.00 14.05
C TYR A 475 16.05 12.50 13.93
N GLY A 476 16.90 13.39 14.44
CA GLY A 476 16.58 14.81 14.60
C GLY A 476 17.17 15.77 13.56
N ASP A 477 17.93 15.26 12.60
CA ASP A 477 18.63 16.02 11.54
C ASP A 477 19.12 17.42 11.95
N PRO A 478 19.99 17.53 12.96
CA PRO A 478 20.41 18.82 13.49
C PRO A 478 21.20 19.61 12.45
N ALA A 479 21.09 20.94 12.55
CA ALA A 479 21.90 21.89 11.79
C ALA A 479 23.40 21.63 11.96
N PRO A 480 24.25 21.97 10.97
CA PRO A 480 25.68 21.69 11.01
C PRO A 480 26.38 22.17 12.28
N ALA A 481 26.11 23.40 12.74
CA ALA A 481 26.72 23.94 13.95
C ALA A 481 26.35 23.15 15.22
N VAL A 482 25.09 22.71 15.33
CA VAL A 482 24.64 21.85 16.44
C VAL A 482 25.33 20.49 16.36
N ARG A 483 25.46 19.90 15.17
CA ARG A 483 26.17 18.63 14.97
C ARG A 483 27.64 18.74 15.39
N ASP A 484 28.31 19.81 14.99
CA ASP A 484 29.71 20.06 15.34
C ASP A 484 29.86 20.23 16.85
N ALA A 485 28.91 20.91 17.52
CA ALA A 485 28.87 21.02 18.97
C ALA A 485 28.66 19.65 19.66
N VAL A 486 27.80 18.78 19.11
CA VAL A 486 27.62 17.40 19.61
C VAL A 486 28.93 16.63 19.51
N VAL A 487 29.59 16.67 18.35
CA VAL A 487 30.87 15.96 18.13
C VAL A 487 31.97 16.53 19.01
N ALA A 488 32.04 17.85 19.18
CA ALA A 488 33.02 18.49 20.07
C ALA A 488 32.82 18.08 21.54
N ALA A 489 31.57 17.95 22.00
CA ALA A 489 31.27 17.59 23.39
C ALA A 489 31.43 16.10 23.69
N HIS A 490 31.08 15.22 22.75
CA HIS A 490 30.95 13.76 22.98
C HIS A 490 31.94 12.90 22.18
N GLY A 491 32.69 13.49 21.26
CA GLY A 491 33.77 12.86 20.50
C GLY A 491 33.32 11.70 19.60
N VAL A 492 34.18 10.68 19.49
CA VAL A 492 33.98 9.50 18.63
C VAL A 492 32.70 8.73 19.01
N SER A 493 32.29 8.75 20.28
CA SER A 493 31.07 8.07 20.73
C SER A 493 29.81 8.60 20.04
N ALA A 494 29.76 9.91 19.74
CA ALA A 494 28.66 10.52 19.00
C ALA A 494 28.65 10.09 17.53
N GLN A 495 29.82 10.05 16.90
CA GLN A 495 29.97 9.59 15.52
C GLN A 495 29.59 8.10 15.38
N ALA A 496 30.02 7.27 16.34
CA ALA A 496 29.66 5.86 16.39
C ALA A 496 28.15 5.66 16.63
N ALA A 497 27.53 6.47 17.49
CA ALA A 497 26.08 6.45 17.72
C ALA A 497 25.30 6.87 16.46
N GLN A 498 25.80 7.85 15.70
CA GLN A 498 25.21 8.26 14.41
C GLN A 498 25.28 7.14 13.37
N ALA A 499 26.36 6.37 13.35
CA ALA A 499 26.53 5.22 12.45
C ALA A 499 25.62 4.02 12.77
N ALA A 500 25.09 3.94 14.00
CA ALA A 500 24.35 2.80 14.51
C ALA A 500 22.86 2.77 14.14
N THR A 501 22.52 3.09 12.90
CA THR A 501 21.14 3.11 12.40
C THR A 501 21.02 2.28 11.14
N THR A 502 19.80 1.88 10.79
CA THR A 502 19.52 1.24 9.50
C THR A 502 19.20 2.25 8.40
N ALA A 503 19.08 3.55 8.72
CA ALA A 503 18.68 4.64 7.81
C ALA A 503 19.60 5.89 7.93
N LEU A 504 20.43 6.17 6.91
CA LEU A 504 21.24 7.38 6.73
C LEU A 504 21.06 7.92 5.30
N SER A 505 21.16 9.24 5.12
CA SER A 505 21.27 9.85 3.80
C SER A 505 22.63 9.51 3.14
N PRO A 506 22.74 9.59 1.80
CA PRO A 506 24.01 9.37 1.10
C PRO A 506 25.13 10.29 1.58
N GLU A 507 24.82 11.55 1.85
CA GLU A 507 25.77 12.55 2.35
C GLU A 507 26.30 12.19 3.74
N LYS A 508 25.42 11.83 4.68
CA LYS A 508 25.81 11.39 6.03
C LYS A 508 26.63 10.10 5.98
N LEU A 509 26.27 9.16 5.09
CA LEU A 509 27.04 7.93 4.90
C LEU A 509 28.44 8.22 4.37
N ALA A 510 28.58 9.10 3.37
CA ALA A 510 29.88 9.48 2.85
C ALA A 510 30.75 10.12 3.94
N TYR A 511 30.21 11.11 4.66
CA TYR A 511 30.89 11.76 5.78
C TYR A 511 31.40 10.74 6.81
N LEU A 512 30.55 9.81 7.29
CA LEU A 512 30.96 8.82 8.29
C LEU A 512 31.99 7.81 7.76
N LEU A 513 31.92 7.44 6.48
CA LEU A 513 32.91 6.56 5.85
C LEU A 513 34.27 7.23 5.69
N ASP A 514 34.31 8.55 5.52
CA ASP A 514 35.54 9.32 5.34
C ASP A 514 36.30 9.54 6.67
N LEU A 515 35.67 9.28 7.82
CA LEU A 515 36.31 9.32 9.13
C LEU A 515 37.31 8.16 9.34
N ASP A 516 37.08 7.01 8.69
CA ASP A 516 37.84 5.76 8.89
C ASP A 516 38.03 5.35 10.38
N GLU A 517 37.11 5.78 11.26
CA GLU A 517 37.15 5.50 12.70
C GLU A 517 36.69 4.06 13.00
N PRO A 518 37.46 3.22 13.72
CA PRO A 518 37.15 1.80 13.93
C PRO A 518 35.73 1.49 14.42
N GLN A 519 35.24 2.25 15.40
CA GLN A 519 33.90 2.05 15.97
C GLN A 519 32.79 2.48 15.01
N VAL A 520 33.03 3.52 14.21
CA VAL A 520 32.12 3.99 13.17
C VAL A 520 32.03 2.95 12.06
N ASP A 521 33.16 2.46 11.56
CA ASP A 521 33.23 1.43 10.54
C ASP A 521 32.51 0.14 10.97
N ALA A 522 32.71 -0.32 12.20
CA ALA A 522 32.04 -1.51 12.73
C ALA A 522 30.51 -1.34 12.76
N ASN A 523 30.02 -0.18 13.22
CA ASN A 523 28.58 0.12 13.24
C ASN A 523 27.99 0.26 11.84
N LEU A 524 28.69 0.93 10.91
CA LEU A 524 28.29 1.02 9.51
C LEU A 524 28.26 -0.37 8.84
N PHE A 525 29.23 -1.23 9.15
CA PHE A 525 29.30 -2.58 8.60
C PHE A 525 28.13 -3.45 9.09
N PHE A 526 27.78 -3.37 10.37
CA PHE A 526 26.76 -4.22 10.99
C PHE A 526 25.33 -3.71 10.77
N HIS A 527 25.08 -2.41 10.95
CA HIS A 527 23.72 -1.87 10.96
C HIS A 527 23.27 -1.32 9.60
N ARG A 528 24.18 -1.04 8.67
CA ARG A 528 23.84 -0.48 7.36
C ARG A 528 24.08 -1.47 6.21
N GLY A 529 23.24 -1.32 5.19
CA GLY A 529 23.45 -1.94 3.88
C GLY A 529 24.54 -1.23 3.07
N ILE A 530 25.75 -1.07 3.63
CA ILE A 530 26.89 -0.57 2.84
C ILE A 530 27.15 -1.50 1.65
N GLY A 531 27.56 -0.91 0.53
CA GLY A 531 27.81 -1.65 -0.70
C GLY A 531 28.92 -2.70 -0.53
N GLN A 532 28.86 -3.75 -1.34
CA GLN A 532 29.82 -4.86 -1.31
C GLN A 532 31.29 -4.37 -1.42
N ARG A 533 31.56 -3.39 -2.29
CA ARG A 533 32.89 -2.79 -2.45
C ARG A 533 33.42 -2.11 -1.18
N GLU A 534 32.56 -1.45 -0.41
CA GLU A 534 32.95 -0.82 0.85
C GLU A 534 33.24 -1.87 1.92
N ARG A 535 32.49 -2.97 1.95
CA ARG A 535 32.80 -4.11 2.84
C ARG A 535 34.15 -4.71 2.53
N GLU A 536 34.42 -4.97 1.25
CA GLU A 536 35.73 -5.48 0.80
C GLU A 536 36.86 -4.52 1.16
N ARG A 537 36.66 -3.20 1.00
CA ARG A 537 37.61 -2.17 1.42
C ARG A 537 37.90 -2.23 2.92
N MET A 538 36.85 -2.18 3.75
CA MET A 538 36.97 -2.19 5.22
C MET A 538 37.65 -3.47 5.72
N LEU A 539 37.24 -4.63 5.20
CA LEU A 539 37.82 -5.91 5.57
C LEU A 539 39.25 -6.10 5.05
N ALA A 540 39.63 -5.43 3.96
CA ALA A 540 41.03 -5.34 3.55
C ALA A 540 41.83 -4.32 4.38
N GLY A 541 41.18 -3.58 5.30
CA GLY A 541 41.82 -2.54 6.10
C GLY A 541 42.29 -1.34 5.27
N ARG A 542 41.71 -1.11 4.08
CA ARG A 542 42.06 0.03 3.22
C ARG A 542 41.32 1.29 3.67
N LEU A 543 42.05 2.38 3.91
CA LEU A 543 41.48 3.67 4.32
C LEU A 543 41.01 4.46 3.09
N ARG A 544 39.97 5.31 3.23
CA ARG A 544 39.51 6.17 2.12
C ARG A 544 40.49 7.29 1.80
N GLY A 545 41.16 7.82 2.82
CA GLY A 545 42.25 8.79 2.66
C GLY A 545 43.54 8.22 2.04
N GLY A 546 43.58 6.90 1.77
CA GLY A 546 44.75 6.17 1.30
C GLY A 546 45.50 5.46 2.42
N GLY A 547 46.21 4.39 2.04
CA GLY A 547 46.94 3.53 2.98
C GLY A 547 46.14 2.33 3.49
N THR A 548 46.80 1.51 4.31
CA THR A 548 46.27 0.25 4.86
C THR A 548 46.56 0.15 6.35
N ARG A 549 45.58 -0.35 7.12
CA ARG A 549 45.72 -0.73 8.54
C ARG A 549 45.38 -2.19 8.76
N ALA A 550 45.79 -2.74 9.90
CA ALA A 550 45.22 -3.99 10.40
C ALA A 550 43.71 -3.82 10.62
N VAL A 551 42.92 -4.86 10.35
CA VAL A 551 41.48 -4.79 10.56
C VAL A 551 41.17 -4.67 12.05
N PRO A 552 40.43 -3.63 12.50
CA PRO A 552 40.16 -3.43 13.92
C PRO A 552 39.35 -4.56 14.56
N GLU A 553 39.58 -4.78 15.85
CA GLU A 553 38.93 -5.86 16.62
C GLU A 553 37.41 -5.66 16.72
N GLU A 554 36.93 -4.42 16.70
CA GLU A 554 35.52 -4.05 16.65
C GLU A 554 34.84 -4.63 15.40
N LEU A 555 35.50 -4.53 14.24
CA LEU A 555 34.98 -5.06 12.98
C LEU A 555 35.09 -6.60 12.93
N LEU A 556 36.14 -7.18 13.52
CA LEU A 556 36.27 -8.63 13.66
C LEU A 556 35.19 -9.20 14.59
N HIS A 557 34.83 -8.50 15.67
CA HIS A 557 33.74 -8.88 16.55
C HIS A 557 32.40 -8.92 15.82
N VAL A 558 32.10 -7.91 15.01
CA VAL A 558 30.91 -7.87 14.13
C VAL A 558 30.87 -9.10 13.21
N LEU A 559 31.98 -9.47 12.57
CA LEU A 559 32.04 -10.65 11.72
C LEU A 559 31.84 -11.95 12.51
N ARG A 560 32.24 -12.01 13.78
CA ARG A 560 32.04 -13.19 14.65
C ARG A 560 30.59 -13.35 15.13
N GLU A 561 29.86 -12.25 15.29
CA GLU A 561 28.46 -12.27 15.72
C GLU A 561 27.45 -12.36 14.56
N ALA A 562 27.86 -12.08 13.31
CA ALA A 562 26.94 -12.03 12.16
C ALA A 562 26.13 -13.33 11.96
N HIS A 563 24.81 -13.22 11.76
CA HIS A 563 23.95 -14.39 11.47
C HIS A 563 24.17 -14.93 10.06
N LEU A 564 24.68 -16.16 9.93
CA LEU A 564 25.08 -16.75 8.65
C LEU A 564 23.93 -16.94 7.65
N SER A 565 22.69 -17.12 8.10
CA SER A 565 21.53 -17.27 7.20
C SER A 565 21.25 -16.01 6.38
N HIS A 566 21.51 -14.83 6.93
CA HIS A 566 21.23 -13.54 6.30
C HIS A 566 22.50 -12.81 5.85
N HIS A 567 23.63 -13.03 6.53
CA HIS A 567 24.83 -12.21 6.42
C HIS A 567 26.06 -12.99 5.94
N ARG A 568 25.88 -14.18 5.36
CA ARG A 568 27.00 -14.94 4.76
C ARG A 568 27.85 -14.08 3.82
N HIS A 569 27.20 -13.28 2.97
CA HIS A 569 27.87 -12.39 2.02
C HIS A 569 28.81 -11.36 2.67
N TRP A 570 28.62 -11.03 3.95
CA TRP A 570 29.52 -10.14 4.69
C TRP A 570 30.88 -10.79 4.96
N LEU A 571 30.88 -12.06 5.33
CA LEU A 571 32.11 -12.82 5.55
C LEU A 571 32.81 -13.10 4.21
N ILE A 572 32.03 -13.36 3.15
CA ILE A 572 32.57 -13.57 1.80
C ILE A 572 33.26 -12.31 1.25
N ALA A 573 32.80 -11.11 1.60
CA ALA A 573 33.49 -9.86 1.27
C ALA A 573 34.94 -9.80 1.79
N GLY A 574 35.27 -10.58 2.83
CA GLY A 574 36.61 -10.66 3.39
C GLY A 574 37.50 -11.74 2.77
N LEU A 575 37.03 -12.49 1.77
CA LEU A 575 37.75 -13.65 1.22
C LEU A 575 39.13 -13.26 0.64
N GLU A 576 39.22 -12.07 0.06
CA GLU A 576 40.44 -11.52 -0.56
C GLU A 576 41.10 -10.43 0.30
N SER A 577 40.73 -10.29 1.58
CA SER A 577 41.28 -9.22 2.42
C SER A 577 42.78 -9.36 2.69
N GLY A 578 43.26 -10.61 2.71
CA GLY A 578 44.58 -11.01 3.19
C GLY A 578 44.82 -10.77 4.68
N ASP A 579 43.88 -10.16 5.39
CA ASP A 579 44.01 -9.88 6.82
C ASP A 579 43.84 -11.18 7.62
N LEU A 580 44.81 -11.46 8.49
CA LEU A 580 44.86 -12.69 9.27
C LEU A 580 43.66 -12.83 10.23
N GLY A 581 43.20 -11.74 10.84
CA GLY A 581 42.04 -11.74 11.73
C GLY A 581 40.74 -12.04 10.99
N VAL A 582 40.58 -11.46 9.81
CA VAL A 582 39.44 -11.74 8.91
C VAL A 582 39.48 -13.18 8.42
N ALA A 583 40.63 -13.66 7.96
CA ALA A 583 40.81 -15.03 7.48
C ALA A 583 40.50 -16.08 8.57
N ARG A 584 40.98 -15.86 9.81
CA ARG A 584 40.63 -16.71 10.98
C ARG A 584 39.11 -16.72 11.21
N THR A 585 38.46 -15.57 11.14
CA THR A 585 37.01 -15.46 11.34
C THR A 585 36.23 -16.20 10.26
N ILE A 586 36.63 -16.06 8.99
CA ILE A 586 36.03 -16.77 7.86
C ILE A 586 36.18 -18.29 8.04
N VAL A 587 37.40 -18.78 8.27
CA VAL A 587 37.68 -20.21 8.40
C VAL A 587 37.03 -20.82 9.65
N GLY A 588 36.91 -20.05 10.72
CA GLY A 588 36.23 -20.48 11.95
C GLY A 588 34.71 -20.60 11.81
N ARG A 589 34.07 -19.80 10.95
CA ARG A 589 32.60 -19.71 10.85
C ARG A 589 32.00 -20.29 9.57
N LEU A 590 32.71 -20.19 8.45
CA LEU A 590 32.24 -20.67 7.15
C LEU A 590 32.87 -22.01 6.78
N LYS A 591 32.02 -22.97 6.42
CA LYS A 591 32.45 -24.12 5.63
C LYS A 591 32.50 -23.73 4.16
N LEU A 592 33.65 -23.21 3.69
CA LEU A 592 33.92 -23.00 2.27
C LEU A 592 33.90 -24.37 1.58
N ARG A 593 32.97 -24.60 0.64
CA ARG A 593 32.80 -25.90 -0.04
C ARG A 593 33.62 -25.95 -1.33
N ILE A 594 33.76 -24.82 -2.00
CA ILE A 594 34.42 -24.69 -3.29
C ILE A 594 35.94 -24.60 -3.10
N PRO A 595 36.74 -25.43 -3.81
CA PRO A 595 38.21 -25.36 -3.73
C PRO A 595 38.79 -23.98 -4.06
N ALA A 596 38.27 -23.33 -5.11
CA ALA A 596 38.68 -21.97 -5.50
C ALA A 596 38.58 -20.98 -4.34
N ALA A 597 37.44 -20.94 -3.61
CA ALA A 597 37.26 -20.03 -2.49
C ALA A 597 38.31 -20.23 -1.38
N ARG A 598 38.65 -21.49 -1.07
CA ARG A 598 39.71 -21.80 -0.08
C ARG A 598 41.09 -21.33 -0.56
N LEU A 599 41.38 -21.50 -1.85
CA LEU A 599 42.64 -21.07 -2.44
C LEU A 599 42.75 -19.54 -2.51
N ARG A 600 41.68 -18.82 -2.88
CA ARG A 600 41.64 -17.34 -2.86
C ARG A 600 42.02 -16.81 -1.48
N LEU A 601 41.42 -17.37 -0.43
CA LEU A 601 41.74 -16.99 0.96
C LEU A 601 43.22 -17.22 1.29
N LEU A 602 43.77 -18.39 0.97
CA LEU A 602 45.16 -18.72 1.28
C LEU A 602 46.16 -17.87 0.48
N VAL A 603 45.88 -17.59 -0.80
CA VAL A 603 46.69 -16.71 -1.65
C VAL A 603 46.68 -15.29 -1.08
N ALA A 604 45.52 -14.74 -0.77
CA ALA A 604 45.41 -13.38 -0.21
C ALA A 604 46.14 -13.26 1.14
N VAL A 605 46.02 -14.24 2.02
CA VAL A 605 46.74 -14.27 3.32
C VAL A 605 48.25 -14.33 3.10
N TRP A 606 48.73 -15.13 2.14
CA TRP A 606 50.16 -15.19 1.82
C TRP A 606 50.67 -13.86 1.27
N GLU A 607 49.95 -13.26 0.32
CA GLU A 607 50.34 -11.99 -0.31
C GLU A 607 50.51 -10.86 0.70
N ARG A 608 49.68 -10.82 1.74
CA ARG A 608 49.72 -9.77 2.75
C ARG A 608 50.57 -10.11 3.97
N GLY A 609 50.47 -11.34 4.49
CA GLY A 609 51.06 -11.76 5.77
C GLY A 609 52.22 -12.75 5.64
N GLY A 610 52.57 -13.17 4.42
CA GLY A 610 53.63 -14.13 4.16
C GLY A 610 53.26 -15.59 4.54
N PRO A 611 54.23 -16.52 4.41
CA PRO A 611 53.99 -17.94 4.63
C PRO A 611 53.62 -18.27 6.09
N ASP A 612 54.10 -17.52 7.08
CA ASP A 612 53.78 -17.75 8.50
C ASP A 612 52.29 -17.50 8.80
N ALA A 613 51.71 -16.44 8.24
CA ALA A 613 50.27 -16.18 8.37
C ALA A 613 49.43 -17.32 7.77
N VAL A 614 49.92 -17.95 6.68
CA VAL A 614 49.27 -19.13 6.11
C VAL A 614 49.39 -20.34 7.05
N ARG A 615 50.56 -20.59 7.66
CA ARG A 615 50.74 -21.69 8.65
C ARG A 615 49.70 -21.60 9.76
N GLU A 616 49.44 -20.40 10.26
CA GLU A 616 48.45 -20.18 11.31
C GLU A 616 47.02 -20.52 10.89
N ILE A 617 46.63 -20.17 9.66
CA ILE A 617 45.32 -20.56 9.11
C ILE A 617 45.23 -22.08 8.93
N LEU A 618 46.29 -22.72 8.45
CA LEU A 618 46.33 -24.17 8.27
C LEU A 618 46.22 -24.92 9.60
N ALA A 619 46.80 -24.37 10.68
CA ALA A 619 46.76 -24.94 12.03
C ALA A 619 45.37 -24.92 12.70
N MET A 620 44.40 -24.18 12.16
CA MET A 620 43.02 -24.18 12.67
C MET A 620 42.26 -25.49 12.40
N ASP A 621 42.79 -26.37 11.55
CA ASP A 621 42.24 -27.70 11.25
C ASP A 621 40.78 -27.70 10.73
N ARG A 622 40.37 -26.61 10.08
CA ARG A 622 39.04 -26.45 9.45
C ARG A 622 39.04 -26.62 7.94
N LEU A 623 40.22 -26.69 7.31
CA LEU A 623 40.38 -26.90 5.87
C LEU A 623 40.58 -28.40 5.57
N PRO A 624 40.23 -28.88 4.35
CA PRO A 624 40.45 -30.28 3.98
C PRO A 624 41.91 -30.69 4.13
N LEU A 625 42.16 -31.87 4.73
CA LEU A 625 43.49 -32.40 5.00
C LEU A 625 44.40 -32.44 3.75
N THR A 626 43.83 -32.75 2.59
CA THR A 626 44.55 -32.79 1.32
C THR A 626 45.05 -31.42 0.90
N LEU A 627 44.20 -30.39 1.02
CA LEU A 627 44.58 -29.00 0.76
C LEU A 627 45.67 -28.56 1.75
N ARG A 628 45.49 -28.84 3.04
CA ARG A 628 46.45 -28.48 4.10
C ARG A 628 47.85 -29.02 3.81
N ARG A 629 47.98 -30.33 3.60
CA ARG A 629 49.27 -30.99 3.30
C ARG A 629 49.92 -30.50 2.01
N GLN A 630 49.12 -30.15 1.02
CA GLN A 630 49.63 -29.64 -0.25
C GLN A 630 50.15 -28.21 -0.09
N THR A 631 49.42 -27.35 0.63
CA THR A 631 49.86 -25.98 0.90
C THR A 631 51.08 -25.95 1.81
N GLU A 632 51.13 -26.76 2.87
CA GLU A 632 52.31 -26.87 3.78
C GLU A 632 53.61 -27.13 2.99
N LYS A 633 53.58 -28.04 2.02
CA LYS A 633 54.74 -28.35 1.17
C LYS A 633 55.20 -27.18 0.29
N LEU A 634 54.31 -26.22 0.01
CA LEU A 634 54.63 -25.05 -0.81
C LEU A 634 55.26 -23.93 0.02
N LEU A 635 54.99 -23.85 1.33
CA LEU A 635 55.38 -22.71 2.18
C LEU A 635 56.90 -22.51 2.30
N ASP A 636 57.67 -23.59 2.16
CA ASP A 636 59.13 -23.57 2.28
C ASP A 636 59.86 -23.53 0.92
N VAL A 637 59.11 -23.45 -0.19
CA VAL A 637 59.67 -23.40 -1.55
C VAL A 637 59.64 -21.95 -2.06
N PRO A 638 60.72 -21.44 -2.69
CA PRO A 638 60.79 -20.05 -3.17
C PRO A 638 59.61 -19.63 -4.07
N ASP A 639 59.17 -20.50 -4.99
CA ASP A 639 58.06 -20.23 -5.92
C ASP A 639 56.71 -20.76 -5.40
N GLY A 640 56.59 -20.99 -4.08
CA GLY A 640 55.42 -21.61 -3.46
C GLY A 640 54.12 -20.86 -3.70
N LEU A 641 54.16 -19.53 -3.59
CA LEU A 641 53.01 -18.66 -3.83
C LEU A 641 52.56 -18.70 -5.29
N ASP A 642 53.50 -18.66 -6.25
CA ASP A 642 53.16 -18.71 -7.68
C ASP A 642 52.56 -20.06 -8.08
N ARG A 643 53.03 -21.16 -7.49
CA ARG A 643 52.39 -22.48 -7.65
C ARG A 643 50.98 -22.53 -7.06
N LEU A 644 50.75 -21.85 -5.93
CA LEU A 644 49.42 -21.76 -5.32
C LEU A 644 48.46 -20.91 -6.19
N ARG A 645 48.96 -19.80 -6.76
CA ARG A 645 48.23 -18.97 -7.74
C ARG A 645 47.90 -19.75 -9.01
N ALA A 646 48.85 -20.52 -9.55
CA ALA A 646 48.61 -21.37 -10.72
C ALA A 646 47.52 -22.41 -10.44
N ARG A 647 47.49 -22.98 -9.23
CA ARG A 647 46.43 -23.89 -8.81
C ARG A 647 45.09 -23.19 -8.66
N LEU A 648 45.06 -21.98 -8.09
CA LEU A 648 43.85 -21.16 -8.02
C LEU A 648 43.28 -20.90 -9.42
N ALA A 649 44.13 -20.47 -10.36
CA ALA A 649 43.75 -20.25 -11.75
C ALA A 649 43.15 -21.52 -12.40
N ALA A 650 43.70 -22.71 -12.11
CA ALA A 650 43.15 -23.97 -12.59
C ALA A 650 41.81 -24.38 -11.93
N GLU A 651 41.52 -23.92 -10.71
CA GLU A 651 40.22 -24.12 -10.07
C GLU A 651 39.16 -23.12 -10.57
N GLU A 652 39.58 -21.94 -11.03
CA GLU A 652 38.74 -20.87 -11.58
C GLU A 652 38.64 -20.88 -13.09
N ASP A 653 39.24 -21.89 -13.71
CA ASP A 653 39.14 -22.13 -15.14
C ASP A 653 37.67 -22.11 -15.58
N PRO A 654 37.30 -21.30 -16.59
CA PRO A 654 35.92 -21.14 -17.02
C PRO A 654 35.24 -22.46 -17.39
N ALA A 655 35.97 -23.42 -18.00
CA ALA A 655 35.40 -24.71 -18.36
C ALA A 655 35.00 -25.53 -17.11
N LYS A 656 35.79 -25.43 -16.04
CA LYS A 656 35.47 -26.07 -14.76
C LYS A 656 34.30 -25.41 -14.03
N LEU A 657 34.20 -24.08 -14.05
CA LEU A 657 33.07 -23.34 -13.49
C LEU A 657 31.77 -23.63 -14.27
N LEU A 658 31.85 -23.69 -15.60
CA LEU A 658 30.74 -24.11 -16.45
C LEU A 658 30.28 -25.55 -16.13
N ALA A 659 31.22 -26.49 -16.00
CA ALA A 659 30.92 -27.85 -15.62
C ALA A 659 30.28 -27.95 -14.22
N PHE A 660 30.57 -27.01 -13.32
CA PHE A 660 29.89 -26.92 -12.02
C PHE A 660 28.45 -26.41 -12.16
N LEU A 661 28.24 -25.32 -12.91
CA LEU A 661 26.92 -24.73 -13.15
C LEU A 661 25.95 -25.69 -13.83
N ASN A 662 26.45 -26.52 -14.75
CA ASN A 662 25.64 -27.49 -15.50
C ASN A 662 25.23 -28.72 -14.68
N LYS A 663 25.76 -28.92 -13.46
CA LYS A 663 25.34 -30.05 -12.62
C LYS A 663 23.90 -29.84 -12.16
N ALA A 664 23.08 -30.88 -12.27
CA ALA A 664 21.71 -30.87 -11.76
C ALA A 664 21.68 -30.34 -10.31
N PRO A 665 20.77 -29.40 -9.99
CA PRO A 665 20.67 -28.87 -8.65
C PRO A 665 20.33 -30.01 -7.69
N GLY A 666 21.14 -30.20 -6.66
CA GLY A 666 20.77 -31.08 -5.54
C GLY A 666 19.70 -30.41 -4.66
N TYR A 667 19.34 -31.05 -3.55
CA TYR A 667 18.42 -30.48 -2.54
C TYR A 667 18.86 -29.11 -1.98
N ASP A 668 20.14 -28.74 -2.13
CA ASP A 668 20.78 -27.54 -1.55
C ASP A 668 20.69 -26.25 -2.42
N GLY A 669 19.74 -26.15 -3.35
CA GLY A 669 19.49 -24.92 -4.14
C GLY A 669 20.38 -24.74 -5.39
N ASP A 670 20.19 -23.60 -6.07
CA ASP A 670 20.82 -23.21 -7.34
C ASP A 670 22.37 -23.09 -7.25
N GLN A 671 23.05 -23.59 -8.30
CA GLN A 671 24.51 -23.60 -8.40
C GLN A 671 25.12 -22.20 -8.61
N ALA A 672 24.44 -21.30 -9.33
CA ALA A 672 24.93 -19.93 -9.53
C ALA A 672 24.99 -19.18 -8.19
N ASN A 673 23.94 -19.30 -7.39
CA ASN A 673 23.91 -18.79 -6.01
C ASN A 673 24.99 -19.40 -5.09
N LYS A 674 25.45 -20.63 -5.34
CA LYS A 674 26.56 -21.23 -4.57
C LYS A 674 27.91 -20.64 -4.94
N LEU A 675 28.16 -20.39 -6.24
CA LEU A 675 29.41 -19.74 -6.69
C LEU A 675 29.49 -18.31 -6.13
N THR A 676 28.46 -17.51 -6.37
CA THR A 676 28.42 -16.11 -5.90
C THR A 676 28.36 -16.04 -4.38
N GLY A 677 27.64 -16.97 -3.73
CA GLY A 677 27.59 -17.12 -2.28
C GLY A 677 28.87 -17.61 -1.61
N GLU A 678 29.90 -17.97 -2.38
CA GLU A 678 31.28 -18.23 -1.92
C GLU A 678 32.30 -17.26 -2.53
N GLY A 679 31.84 -16.16 -3.15
CA GLY A 679 32.70 -15.08 -3.65
C GLY A 679 33.44 -15.44 -4.93
N ILE A 680 32.98 -16.46 -5.66
CA ILE A 680 33.56 -16.84 -6.95
C ILE A 680 32.97 -15.91 -8.02
N PRO A 681 33.79 -15.10 -8.70
CA PRO A 681 33.35 -14.28 -9.81
C PRO A 681 32.94 -15.19 -10.97
N LEU A 682 31.85 -14.80 -11.63
CA LEU A 682 31.36 -15.54 -12.79
C LEU A 682 32.14 -15.12 -14.04
N PRO A 683 32.66 -16.06 -14.85
CA PRO A 683 33.34 -15.75 -16.09
C PRO A 683 32.31 -15.39 -17.17
N TRP A 684 31.71 -14.20 -17.04
CA TRP A 684 30.61 -13.74 -17.89
C TRP A 684 30.87 -13.92 -19.40
N PRO A 685 32.07 -13.59 -19.95
CA PRO A 685 32.35 -13.80 -21.37
C PRO A 685 32.23 -15.27 -21.80
N ASP A 686 32.78 -16.19 -21.00
CA ASP A 686 32.74 -17.63 -21.27
C ASP A 686 31.33 -18.21 -21.08
N LEU A 687 30.55 -17.72 -20.11
CA LEU A 687 29.16 -18.13 -19.90
C LEU A 687 28.27 -17.69 -21.06
N VAL A 688 28.48 -16.48 -21.58
CA VAL A 688 27.81 -16.00 -22.80
C VAL A 688 28.20 -16.87 -23.99
N ALA A 689 29.48 -17.16 -24.19
CA ALA A 689 29.94 -18.05 -25.25
C ALA A 689 29.36 -19.46 -25.14
N ALA A 690 29.31 -20.02 -23.93
CA ALA A 690 28.74 -21.34 -23.64
C ALA A 690 27.24 -21.40 -23.91
N HIS A 691 26.51 -20.32 -23.60
CA HIS A 691 25.11 -20.21 -23.97
C HIS A 691 24.92 -20.21 -25.49
N ARG A 692 25.71 -19.42 -26.23
CA ARG A 692 25.66 -19.38 -27.70
C ARG A 692 26.00 -20.73 -28.34
N SER A 693 26.93 -21.50 -27.76
CA SER A 693 27.28 -22.84 -28.25
C SER A 693 26.34 -23.96 -27.77
N GLY A 694 25.32 -23.64 -26.95
CA GLY A 694 24.39 -24.63 -26.40
C GLY A 694 24.99 -25.54 -25.32
N THR A 695 26.17 -25.21 -24.78
CA THR A 695 26.85 -25.99 -23.74
C THR A 695 26.44 -25.58 -22.33
N LEU A 696 25.80 -24.41 -22.16
CA LEU A 696 25.20 -23.99 -20.88
C LEU A 696 23.79 -24.58 -20.73
N ALA A 697 23.53 -25.27 -19.62
CA ALA A 697 22.24 -25.86 -19.33
C ALA A 697 21.13 -24.80 -19.19
N PRO A 698 19.90 -25.02 -19.69
CA PRO A 698 18.82 -24.04 -19.64
C PRO A 698 18.42 -23.58 -18.23
N SER A 699 18.49 -24.48 -17.23
CA SER A 699 18.21 -24.11 -15.84
C SER A 699 19.27 -23.16 -15.29
N ALA A 700 20.55 -23.47 -15.51
CA ALA A 700 21.66 -22.61 -15.07
C ALA A 700 21.59 -21.22 -15.71
N ALA A 701 21.20 -21.13 -16.98
CA ALA A 701 21.04 -19.84 -17.65
C ALA A 701 19.90 -18.98 -17.04
N LYS A 702 18.79 -19.60 -16.62
CA LYS A 702 17.69 -18.90 -15.92
C LYS A 702 18.12 -18.40 -14.55
N ASP A 703 18.85 -19.24 -13.80
CA ASP A 703 19.37 -18.88 -12.48
C ASP A 703 20.35 -17.69 -12.57
N LEU A 704 21.22 -17.69 -13.57
CA LEU A 704 22.12 -16.57 -13.87
C LEU A 704 21.37 -15.28 -14.23
N ALA A 705 20.18 -15.36 -14.85
CA ALA A 705 19.40 -14.18 -15.24
C ALA A 705 18.79 -13.43 -14.05
N GLU A 706 18.65 -14.07 -12.88
CA GLU A 706 18.14 -13.42 -11.66
C GLU A 706 19.21 -12.53 -10.99
N LEU A 707 20.49 -12.80 -11.25
CA LEU A 707 21.62 -12.06 -10.70
C LEU A 707 21.64 -10.61 -11.19
N ALA A 708 22.09 -9.70 -10.32
CA ALA A 708 22.07 -8.26 -10.58
C ALA A 708 23.07 -7.80 -11.64
N ASP A 709 24.18 -8.51 -11.77
CA ASP A 709 25.29 -8.24 -12.67
C ASP A 709 25.24 -9.05 -13.98
N CYS A 710 24.14 -9.78 -14.22
CA CYS A 710 23.96 -10.57 -15.43
C CYS A 710 24.08 -9.69 -16.69
N PRO A 711 24.97 -10.02 -17.66
CA PRO A 711 25.16 -9.25 -18.86
C PRO A 711 23.88 -9.13 -19.68
N ARG A 712 23.60 -7.92 -20.18
CA ARG A 712 22.43 -7.65 -21.03
C ARG A 712 22.32 -8.63 -22.19
N GLU A 713 23.42 -9.02 -22.80
CA GLU A 713 23.42 -9.96 -23.92
C GLU A 713 22.80 -11.32 -23.55
N LEU A 714 23.14 -11.88 -22.39
CA LEU A 714 22.57 -13.13 -21.91
C LEU A 714 21.07 -12.98 -21.60
N LEU A 715 20.68 -11.86 -20.97
CA LEU A 715 19.28 -11.53 -20.72
C LEU A 715 18.47 -11.47 -22.03
N LEU A 716 19.01 -10.86 -23.08
CA LEU A 716 18.36 -10.79 -24.39
C LEU A 716 18.21 -12.17 -25.05
N ALA A 717 19.23 -13.01 -24.97
CA ALA A 717 19.18 -14.37 -25.52
C ALA A 717 18.11 -15.22 -24.82
N LEU A 718 17.96 -15.05 -23.50
CA LEU A 718 17.00 -15.79 -22.68
C LEU A 718 15.54 -15.36 -22.85
N LEU A 719 15.27 -14.18 -23.41
CA LEU A 719 13.90 -13.74 -23.72
C LEU A 719 13.18 -14.72 -24.68
N SER A 720 13.93 -15.43 -25.53
CA SER A 720 13.37 -16.47 -26.41
C SER A 720 12.71 -17.65 -25.67
N SER A 721 13.00 -17.80 -24.36
CA SER A 721 12.47 -18.85 -23.49
C SER A 721 11.91 -18.28 -22.19
N THR A 722 11.13 -17.19 -22.33
CA THR A 722 10.62 -16.41 -21.21
C THR A 722 9.79 -17.28 -20.26
N PRO A 723 10.07 -17.26 -18.95
CA PRO A 723 9.34 -18.08 -17.98
C PRO A 723 7.90 -17.58 -17.83
N GLU A 724 6.99 -18.50 -17.52
CA GLU A 724 5.64 -18.12 -17.13
C GLU A 724 5.67 -17.33 -15.81
N LEU A 725 4.74 -16.39 -15.66
CA LEU A 725 4.57 -15.67 -14.41
C LEU A 725 4.11 -16.65 -13.31
N GLY A 726 5.01 -16.96 -12.38
CA GLY A 726 4.70 -17.74 -11.19
C GLY A 726 3.84 -16.97 -10.17
N ARG A 727 3.42 -17.67 -9.11
CA ARG A 727 2.75 -17.05 -7.95
C ARG A 727 3.66 -16.07 -7.19
N SER A 728 4.98 -16.19 -7.33
CA SER A 728 5.95 -15.22 -6.82
C SER A 728 5.91 -13.95 -7.66
N ASN A 729 5.86 -12.80 -7.00
CA ASN A 729 5.56 -11.53 -7.65
C ASN A 729 6.67 -10.97 -8.57
N LEU A 730 7.81 -11.64 -8.75
CA LEU A 730 8.98 -11.14 -9.50
C LEU A 730 9.73 -12.28 -10.22
N SER A 731 9.61 -12.38 -11.54
CA SER A 731 10.48 -13.20 -12.39
C SER A 731 11.68 -12.37 -12.89
N TRP A 732 12.75 -13.02 -13.39
CA TRP A 732 13.95 -12.33 -13.87
C TRP A 732 13.68 -11.23 -14.93
N PRO A 733 12.73 -11.33 -15.89
CA PRO A 733 12.45 -10.25 -16.83
C PRO A 733 11.90 -9.00 -16.13
N GLN A 734 11.11 -9.18 -15.06
CA GLN A 734 10.58 -8.07 -14.26
C GLN A 734 11.68 -7.41 -13.43
N LEU A 735 12.61 -8.19 -12.89
CA LEU A 735 13.78 -7.65 -12.20
C LEU A 735 14.67 -6.85 -13.16
N ALA A 736 14.92 -7.37 -14.36
CA ALA A 736 15.72 -6.71 -15.38
C ALA A 736 15.09 -5.39 -15.87
N LEU A 737 13.78 -5.37 -16.14
CA LEU A 737 13.04 -4.14 -16.47
C LEU A 737 13.09 -3.11 -15.33
N ARG A 738 12.95 -3.55 -14.07
CA ARG A 738 13.04 -2.66 -12.90
C ARG A 738 14.43 -2.07 -12.69
N ARG A 739 15.47 -2.84 -13.00
CA ARG A 739 16.88 -2.43 -12.94
C ARG A 739 17.29 -1.57 -14.14
N GLY A 740 16.48 -1.51 -15.20
CA GLY A 740 16.81 -0.81 -16.45
C GLY A 740 17.82 -1.54 -17.33
N THR A 741 18.12 -2.82 -17.05
CA THR A 741 19.04 -3.62 -17.87
C THR A 741 18.37 -4.17 -19.13
N LEU A 742 17.05 -4.35 -19.08
CA LEU A 742 16.20 -4.58 -20.25
C LEU A 742 15.25 -3.40 -20.45
N THR A 743 14.91 -3.16 -21.70
CA THR A 743 13.89 -2.18 -22.10
C THR A 743 12.57 -2.89 -22.42
N PRO A 744 11.43 -2.17 -22.40
CA PRO A 744 10.18 -2.72 -22.91
C PRO A 744 10.26 -3.17 -24.38
N GLU A 745 11.09 -2.49 -25.19
CA GLU A 745 11.33 -2.85 -26.59
C GLU A 745 12.00 -4.21 -26.74
N ASP A 746 12.97 -4.52 -25.86
CA ASP A 746 13.63 -5.83 -25.85
C ASP A 746 12.62 -6.95 -25.63
N VAL A 747 11.70 -6.77 -24.69
CA VAL A 747 10.64 -7.75 -24.41
C VAL A 747 9.69 -7.88 -25.60
N LEU A 748 9.30 -6.77 -26.20
CA LEU A 748 8.38 -6.79 -27.33
C LEU A 748 8.95 -7.53 -28.56
N ASN A 749 10.23 -7.30 -28.87
CA ASN A 749 10.87 -7.86 -30.06
C ASN A 749 11.51 -9.23 -29.87
N ARG A 750 11.84 -9.64 -28.64
CA ARG A 750 12.59 -10.88 -28.38
C ARG A 750 11.92 -11.86 -27.43
N ALA A 751 10.88 -11.45 -26.69
CA ALA A 751 10.23 -12.36 -25.76
C ALA A 751 9.34 -13.37 -26.50
N ALA A 752 9.64 -14.64 -26.29
CA ALA A 752 8.88 -15.77 -26.77
C ALA A 752 8.61 -16.76 -25.61
N PRO A 753 7.43 -17.42 -25.57
CA PRO A 753 6.29 -17.24 -26.48
C PRO A 753 5.60 -15.87 -26.33
N ALA A 754 4.96 -15.38 -27.40
CA ALA A 754 4.35 -14.05 -27.49
C ALA A 754 3.42 -13.72 -26.30
N ARG A 755 2.66 -14.71 -25.82
CA ARG A 755 1.79 -14.58 -24.63
C ARG A 755 2.54 -14.15 -23.37
N GLN A 756 3.77 -14.63 -23.17
CA GLN A 756 4.58 -14.31 -22.00
C GLN A 756 5.18 -12.91 -22.12
N GLY A 757 5.64 -12.54 -23.32
CA GLY A 757 6.05 -11.16 -23.63
C GLY A 757 4.94 -10.17 -23.31
N LEU A 758 3.71 -10.42 -23.80
CA LEU A 758 2.54 -9.59 -23.53
C LEU A 758 2.24 -9.51 -22.03
N SER A 759 2.28 -10.64 -21.32
CA SER A 759 2.00 -10.70 -19.89
C SER A 759 2.97 -9.85 -19.06
N HIS A 760 4.26 -9.87 -19.41
CA HIS A 760 5.27 -9.02 -18.76
C HIS A 760 5.07 -7.53 -19.04
N LEU A 761 4.71 -7.16 -20.27
CA LEU A 761 4.41 -5.78 -20.65
C LEU A 761 3.14 -5.25 -19.95
N LEU A 762 2.09 -6.06 -19.90
CA LEU A 762 0.85 -5.72 -19.19
C LEU A 762 1.09 -5.48 -17.70
N ARG A 763 1.96 -6.29 -17.07
CA ARG A 763 2.31 -6.09 -15.65
C ARG A 763 3.05 -4.78 -15.42
N LEU A 764 3.95 -4.40 -16.34
CA LEU A 764 4.64 -3.12 -16.29
C LEU A 764 3.65 -1.94 -16.39
N LEU A 765 2.73 -2.00 -17.33
CA LEU A 765 1.69 -0.98 -17.55
C LEU A 765 0.71 -0.85 -16.37
N ASN A 766 0.35 -1.97 -15.73
CA ASN A 766 -0.63 -2.01 -14.64
C ASN A 766 -0.02 -1.86 -13.23
N SER A 767 1.31 -1.83 -13.09
CA SER A 767 1.96 -1.70 -11.79
C SER A 767 1.69 -0.32 -11.15
N SER A 768 0.83 -0.29 -10.15
CA SER A 768 0.58 0.88 -9.29
C SER A 768 1.60 0.93 -8.15
N ASP A 769 2.89 0.97 -8.50
CA ASP A 769 3.95 1.01 -7.47
C ASP A 769 3.99 2.39 -6.80
N ARG A 770 3.83 2.41 -5.48
CA ARG A 770 3.47 3.59 -4.69
C ARG A 770 4.63 4.55 -4.40
N GLN A 771 5.87 4.26 -4.81
CA GLN A 771 7.02 5.11 -4.50
C GLN A 771 7.06 6.38 -5.38
N ALA A 772 7.00 7.55 -4.73
CA ALA A 772 6.77 8.86 -5.37
C ALA A 772 7.91 9.35 -6.29
N ASN A 773 9.15 8.96 -6.04
CA ASN A 773 10.32 9.48 -6.79
C ASN A 773 10.62 8.76 -8.11
N GLN A 774 9.89 7.70 -8.46
CA GLN A 774 10.08 6.94 -9.73
C GLN A 774 8.91 7.11 -10.71
N ARG A 775 7.96 8.01 -10.45
CA ARG A 775 6.74 8.16 -11.26
C ARG A 775 6.95 8.87 -12.60
N ALA A 776 7.76 9.92 -12.66
CA ALA A 776 7.94 10.72 -13.87
C ALA A 776 8.70 9.98 -14.98
N VAL A 777 9.85 9.37 -14.64
CA VAL A 777 10.66 8.56 -15.58
C VAL A 777 9.84 7.38 -16.12
N ARG A 778 9.09 6.68 -15.25
CA ARG A 778 8.26 5.54 -15.66
C ARG A 778 7.00 5.94 -16.45
N GLN A 779 6.51 7.17 -16.32
CA GLN A 779 5.35 7.63 -17.10
C GLN A 779 5.76 7.92 -18.56
N MET A 780 6.97 8.43 -18.80
CA MET A 780 7.54 8.57 -20.14
C MET A 780 7.72 7.19 -20.81
N ASP A 781 8.32 6.22 -20.11
CA ASP A 781 8.52 4.86 -20.63
C ASP A 781 7.21 4.16 -21.04
N ARG A 782 6.11 4.44 -20.30
CA ARG A 782 4.77 3.87 -20.60
C ARG A 782 4.16 4.45 -21.86
N GLN A 783 4.32 5.76 -22.08
CA GLN A 783 3.76 6.40 -23.26
C GLN A 783 4.52 5.99 -24.52
N GLU A 784 5.84 5.92 -24.43
CA GLU A 784 6.70 5.45 -25.51
C GLU A 784 6.38 4.01 -25.93
N LEU A 785 6.21 3.11 -24.96
CA LEU A 785 5.78 1.73 -25.22
C LEU A 785 4.43 1.66 -25.95
N ARG A 786 3.45 2.51 -25.58
CA ARG A 786 2.15 2.55 -26.26
C ARG A 786 2.27 3.03 -27.70
N THR A 787 3.01 4.11 -27.92
CA THR A 787 3.26 4.65 -29.27
C THR A 787 3.93 3.61 -30.15
N ARG A 788 4.90 2.86 -29.62
CA ARG A 788 5.61 1.82 -30.36
C ARG A 788 4.73 0.60 -30.67
N ALA A 789 3.96 0.12 -29.69
CA ALA A 789 3.01 -0.97 -29.91
C ALA A 789 1.98 -0.59 -30.98
N ALA A 790 1.44 0.63 -30.93
CA ALA A 790 0.50 1.15 -31.93
C ALA A 790 1.15 1.21 -33.33
N ALA A 791 2.40 1.68 -33.43
CA ALA A 791 3.13 1.74 -34.70
C ALA A 791 3.32 0.34 -35.32
N LEU A 792 3.71 -0.66 -34.53
CA LEU A 792 3.90 -2.04 -35.01
C LEU A 792 2.60 -2.71 -35.42
N THR A 793 1.53 -2.49 -34.66
CA THR A 793 0.22 -3.00 -35.05
C THR A 793 -0.30 -2.30 -36.31
N ALA A 794 -0.05 -1.00 -36.48
CA ALA A 794 -0.41 -0.28 -37.71
C ALA A 794 0.42 -0.75 -38.92
N GLU A 795 1.70 -1.04 -38.73
CA GLU A 795 2.60 -1.55 -39.77
C GLU A 795 2.20 -2.95 -40.26
N HIS A 796 1.97 -3.88 -39.33
CA HIS A 796 1.74 -5.28 -39.69
C HIS A 796 0.26 -5.62 -39.85
N LEU A 797 -0.60 -5.25 -38.90
CA LEU A 797 -2.03 -5.60 -38.94
C LEU A 797 -2.85 -4.54 -39.70
N GLY A 798 -2.43 -3.28 -39.64
CA GLY A 798 -3.09 -2.16 -40.31
C GLY A 798 -4.57 -2.05 -39.92
N SER A 799 -5.41 -1.73 -40.90
CA SER A 799 -6.85 -1.54 -40.72
C SER A 799 -7.69 -2.80 -40.98
N ASP A 800 -7.07 -3.98 -41.06
CA ASP A 800 -7.71 -5.24 -41.49
C ASP A 800 -8.21 -6.08 -40.29
N PRO A 801 -9.52 -6.15 -40.04
CA PRO A 801 -10.06 -6.82 -38.85
C PRO A 801 -9.77 -8.33 -38.83
N GLU A 802 -9.63 -9.00 -39.97
CA GLU A 802 -9.30 -10.43 -39.98
C GLU A 802 -7.86 -10.66 -39.52
N ALA A 803 -6.92 -9.78 -39.86
CA ALA A 803 -5.52 -9.89 -39.40
C ALA A 803 -5.44 -9.78 -37.87
N TRP A 804 -6.22 -8.87 -37.28
CA TRP A 804 -6.34 -8.73 -35.83
C TRP A 804 -7.00 -9.95 -35.16
N ALA A 805 -8.06 -10.51 -35.76
CA ALA A 805 -8.74 -11.69 -35.24
C ALA A 805 -7.83 -12.93 -35.26
N VAL A 806 -7.10 -13.15 -36.36
CA VAL A 806 -6.11 -14.24 -36.49
C VAL A 806 -4.99 -14.07 -35.46
N CYS A 807 -4.48 -12.86 -35.26
CA CYS A 807 -3.48 -12.57 -34.23
C CYS A 807 -3.94 -13.02 -32.84
N LEU A 808 -5.18 -12.70 -32.47
CA LEU A 808 -5.75 -13.09 -31.17
C LEU A 808 -5.94 -14.61 -31.03
N GLN A 809 -6.34 -15.29 -32.11
CA GLN A 809 -6.50 -16.75 -32.10
C GLN A 809 -5.16 -17.49 -31.95
N LEU A 810 -4.10 -16.96 -32.58
CA LEU A 810 -2.76 -17.53 -32.51
C LEU A 810 -2.07 -17.24 -31.16
N LEU A 811 -2.32 -16.08 -30.54
CA LEU A 811 -1.63 -15.62 -29.34
C LEU A 811 -1.44 -16.67 -28.22
N PRO A 812 -2.43 -17.49 -27.84
CA PRO A 812 -2.27 -18.44 -26.73
C PRO A 812 -1.25 -19.55 -26.99
N THR A 813 -1.04 -19.92 -28.26
CA THR A 813 -0.18 -21.05 -28.67
C THR A 813 1.00 -20.62 -29.54
N PHE A 814 1.09 -19.34 -29.93
CA PHE A 814 2.16 -18.84 -30.80
C PHE A 814 3.51 -18.89 -30.09
N ALA A 815 4.41 -19.72 -30.62
CA ALA A 815 5.72 -19.98 -30.03
C ALA A 815 6.71 -18.82 -30.25
N GLY A 816 6.51 -17.99 -31.27
CA GLY A 816 7.39 -16.86 -31.61
C GLY A 816 7.14 -15.61 -30.76
N THR A 817 7.70 -14.48 -31.20
CA THR A 817 7.60 -13.17 -30.55
C THR A 817 6.28 -12.44 -30.88
N LEU A 818 5.98 -11.33 -30.20
CA LEU A 818 4.82 -10.50 -30.53
C LEU A 818 4.91 -9.89 -31.93
N THR A 819 6.09 -9.44 -32.34
CA THR A 819 6.32 -8.89 -33.68
C THR A 819 6.13 -9.96 -34.77
N GLU A 820 6.66 -11.17 -34.54
CA GLU A 820 6.45 -12.33 -35.44
C GLU A 820 4.97 -12.76 -35.50
N LEU A 821 4.26 -12.70 -34.37
CA LEU A 821 2.83 -12.98 -34.32
C LEU A 821 2.06 -11.98 -35.21
N PHE A 822 2.36 -10.68 -35.10
CA PHE A 822 1.70 -9.66 -35.92
C PHE A 822 1.98 -9.85 -37.41
N ALA A 823 3.24 -10.10 -37.79
CA ALA A 823 3.61 -10.36 -39.17
C ALA A 823 2.97 -11.66 -39.73
N THR A 824 2.91 -12.72 -38.92
CA THR A 824 2.29 -13.99 -39.32
C THR A 824 0.79 -13.83 -39.52
N ALA A 825 0.11 -13.14 -38.60
CA ALA A 825 -1.31 -12.88 -38.72
C ALA A 825 -1.65 -12.07 -39.97
N ALA A 826 -0.82 -11.09 -40.32
CA ALA A 826 -0.95 -10.32 -41.55
C ALA A 826 -0.76 -11.19 -42.80
N ALA A 827 0.26 -12.05 -42.82
CA ALA A 827 0.56 -12.92 -43.95
C ALA A 827 -0.52 -13.98 -44.21
N ILE A 828 -1.19 -14.48 -43.17
CA ILE A 828 -2.30 -15.44 -43.30
C ILE A 828 -3.49 -14.82 -44.04
N VAL A 829 -3.77 -13.54 -43.77
CA VAL A 829 -4.92 -12.83 -44.35
C VAL A 829 -4.59 -12.26 -45.74
N ARG A 830 -3.32 -11.92 -45.98
CA ARG A 830 -2.82 -11.39 -47.25
C ARG A 830 -1.73 -12.31 -47.81
N PRO A 831 -2.06 -13.49 -48.36
CA PRO A 831 -1.07 -14.33 -48.99
C PRO A 831 -0.40 -13.56 -50.14
N PRO A 832 0.93 -13.67 -50.32
CA PRO A 832 1.62 -13.04 -51.44
C PRO A 832 1.03 -13.57 -52.76
N ALA A 833 0.75 -12.65 -53.68
CA ALA A 833 0.16 -12.92 -55.00
C ALA A 833 1.03 -13.84 -55.87
#